data_AF-A0A813N3H3-F1
#
_entry.id   AF-A0A813N3H3-F1
#
_cell.length_a   1.000
_cell.length_b   1.000
_cell.length_c   1.000
_cell.angle_alpha   90.00
_cell.angle_beta   90.00
_cell.angle_gamma   90.00
#
_symmetry.space_group_name_H-M   'P 1'
#
loop_
_entity.id
_entity.type
_entity.pdbx_description
1 polymer ?
#
loop_
_entity_poly.entity_id
_entity_poly.type
_entity_poly.pdbx_seq_one_letter_code
_entity_poly.pdbx_strand_id
1 'polypeptide(L)'
;MFRSGQRKRVTVSRRSGLIFPVSRIHRAIKSLPNVPNRVSKGASIYLTAIVEYLTAELLELAGNAAKDCRRTRISPRHILLGYAHDEELNKVLRNCVLPQGGVLPNIHSVLFPAITTQTKKQATAIVRKPTLTKKGQGSFTVLGAPTSKAAAVKGTNVTTLSERVLIRGQKLTVVQGSIVNIQADAIVHPTNNSFYMGGDVGKALAKAGGQQLRDAVADAGRNSAIANYGDVTISTAPNLTASHLIHVHSPKWNAETQDQCIGDLDRATLNILTLADQQGLKSVAVPSISSGHAGFPKQTAAQTILAALSKYFRQTATTNLEQVFFVLYDAESVNVYTTELQQTEEMTEDTSRSTELEDLFFLHANSTKQYLVKLSPTAISIAPHGAQQRNQTRFITIDDVYGCLCMKSRKNAIQCHLTLYLYTTRKTRVCNTPITKQEKLRRLRQILTYGKFNDFESNLNEMTKWHDCVTNAIYLRRNLPRDIVMTKRDKRALVFVNPASGSGKAYRLVMEHVIGVWSESEFNHHIVITEYAGHARDYVKTIQLADWSGIILASGDGLVFEVINGLMSRPDWQEALRLPIGHIPGGSGNAFITNIIRYSKQPIMSAMKQFVAQAAVLVATHQVIPFDLSVIHTCDEQRLFSFLCVEWGIIADVDCDSEKYRFLGETRFTVEAIKRILHPRVYHGYIDYIPYEDSDTIVDFNQISTHATTTDFHRDLLPLNEVIPTDSTTTKWRRINGPFAHVLITSKALISKDVVASAVSTLSDGYLTLQFIRSDGPTRKNLAKTFTKISDGSHFDYNFVEWMRIRAFRLVPNDTNGNLMVDGEKVAYGPIQGEILPGIGRCMGKLPNTDRTSIDI
;
A
#
# COMPACT_ATOMS: atom_id res chain seq x y z
N MET A 1 -72.05 32.16 -12.55
CA MET A 1 -70.96 31.19 -12.29
C MET A 1 -69.72 31.95 -11.85
N PHE A 2 -69.26 31.80 -10.60
CA PHE A 2 -67.99 32.38 -10.15
C PHE A 2 -66.83 31.44 -10.47
N ARG A 3 -65.73 31.96 -11.05
CA ARG A 3 -64.50 31.18 -11.27
C ARG A 3 -63.80 30.93 -9.94
N SER A 4 -63.63 29.66 -9.56
CA SER A 4 -62.88 29.29 -8.37
C SER A 4 -61.38 29.57 -8.53
N GLY A 5 -60.79 30.26 -7.56
CA GLY A 5 -59.39 30.69 -7.61
C GLY A 5 -58.42 29.50 -7.54
N GLN A 6 -57.45 29.43 -8.45
CA GLN A 6 -56.40 28.41 -8.41
C GLN A 6 -55.52 28.56 -7.17
N ARG A 7 -55.63 27.62 -6.22
CA ARG A 7 -54.71 27.53 -5.06
C ARG A 7 -53.27 27.34 -5.55
N LYS A 8 -52.40 28.32 -5.28
CA LYS A 8 -50.95 28.28 -5.62
C LYS A 8 -50.33 26.97 -5.11
N ARG A 9 -49.62 26.23 -5.98
CA ARG A 9 -48.94 24.96 -5.61
C ARG A 9 -47.75 25.21 -4.68
N VAL A 10 -47.98 25.23 -3.37
CA VAL A 10 -46.92 25.27 -2.34
C VAL A 10 -46.09 23.98 -2.40
N THR A 11 -44.77 24.11 -2.50
CA THR A 11 -43.78 23.01 -2.55
C THR A 11 -43.70 22.23 -1.24
N VAL A 12 -43.15 21.02 -1.24
CA VAL A 12 -43.02 20.20 -0.01
C VAL A 12 -42.18 20.92 1.05
N SER A 13 -41.00 21.44 0.70
CA SER A 13 -40.17 22.26 1.61
C SER A 13 -40.97 23.40 2.27
N ARG A 14 -41.65 24.23 1.46
CA ARG A 14 -42.44 25.37 1.96
C ARG A 14 -43.72 24.96 2.71
N ARG A 15 -44.21 23.72 2.57
CA ARG A 15 -45.27 23.15 3.44
C ARG A 15 -44.73 22.59 4.75
N SER A 16 -43.46 22.21 4.79
CA SER A 16 -42.77 21.65 5.96
C SER A 16 -41.95 22.69 6.74
N GLY A 17 -42.00 23.97 6.36
CA GLY A 17 -41.24 25.06 7.00
C GLY A 17 -39.75 25.11 6.64
N LEU A 18 -39.28 24.21 5.78
CA LEU A 18 -37.86 24.02 5.47
C LEU A 18 -37.40 24.89 4.30
N ILE A 19 -36.21 25.47 4.43
CA ILE A 19 -35.49 26.21 3.39
C ILE A 19 -34.91 25.22 2.36
N PHE A 20 -34.39 24.07 2.82
CA PHE A 20 -33.67 23.12 1.99
C PHE A 20 -34.60 22.29 1.08
N PRO A 21 -34.12 21.88 -0.11
CA PRO A 21 -34.96 21.25 -1.11
C PRO A 21 -35.19 19.75 -0.83
N VAL A 22 -36.26 19.45 -0.07
CA VAL A 22 -36.73 18.09 0.27
C VAL A 22 -36.81 17.17 -0.97
N SER A 23 -37.17 17.71 -2.14
CA SER A 23 -37.27 16.95 -3.40
C SER A 23 -35.93 16.67 -4.10
N ARG A 24 -34.83 17.32 -3.69
CA ARG A 24 -33.46 16.91 -4.05
C ARG A 24 -32.97 15.85 -3.06
N ILE A 25 -33.16 16.06 -1.76
CA ILE A 25 -32.75 15.09 -0.71
C ILE A 25 -33.48 13.75 -0.87
N HIS A 26 -34.79 13.74 -1.19
CA HIS A 26 -35.52 12.50 -1.53
C HIS A 26 -34.94 11.73 -2.72
N ARG A 27 -34.31 12.42 -3.69
CA ARG A 27 -33.61 11.79 -4.81
C ARG A 27 -32.22 11.31 -4.41
N ALA A 28 -31.48 12.10 -3.63
CA ALA A 28 -30.17 11.72 -3.10
C ALA A 28 -30.25 10.44 -2.25
N ILE A 29 -31.22 10.36 -1.33
CA ILE A 29 -31.49 9.15 -0.52
C ILE A 29 -31.75 7.93 -1.43
N LYS A 30 -32.49 8.11 -2.54
CA LYS A 30 -32.79 7.03 -3.51
C LYS A 30 -31.62 6.64 -4.42
N SER A 31 -30.55 7.44 -4.50
CA SER A 31 -29.32 7.09 -5.20
C SER A 31 -28.26 6.44 -4.30
N LEU A 32 -28.49 6.32 -2.98
CA LEU A 32 -27.57 5.62 -2.08
C LEU A 32 -27.69 4.09 -2.26
N PRO A 33 -26.57 3.36 -2.40
CA PRO A 33 -26.57 1.95 -2.83
C PRO A 33 -27.20 0.96 -1.82
N ASN A 34 -27.43 1.38 -0.58
CA ASN A 34 -27.94 0.53 0.52
C ASN A 34 -29.37 0.91 0.98
N VAL A 35 -30.09 1.76 0.23
CA VAL A 35 -31.45 2.21 0.56
C VAL A 35 -32.49 1.43 -0.26
N PRO A 36 -33.60 0.94 0.34
CA PRO A 36 -34.64 0.24 -0.40
C PRO A 36 -35.40 1.19 -1.37
N ASN A 37 -35.83 0.64 -2.51
CA ASN A 37 -36.52 1.37 -3.59
C ASN A 37 -37.75 2.22 -3.14
N ARG A 38 -38.34 1.92 -1.99
CA ARG A 38 -39.41 2.71 -1.36
C ARG A 38 -38.86 3.52 -0.19
N VAL A 39 -38.73 4.83 -0.40
CA VAL A 39 -38.42 5.85 0.62
C VAL A 39 -39.70 6.64 0.92
N SER A 40 -40.05 6.82 2.20
CA SER A 40 -41.24 7.61 2.58
C SER A 40 -41.01 9.11 2.40
N LYS A 41 -42.09 9.89 2.22
CA LYS A 41 -41.99 11.36 2.17
C LYS A 41 -41.51 11.93 3.51
N GLY A 42 -41.97 11.35 4.62
CA GLY A 42 -41.57 11.75 5.98
C GLY A 42 -40.06 11.61 6.23
N ALA A 43 -39.46 10.49 5.84
CA ALA A 43 -38.01 10.27 6.00
C ALA A 43 -37.17 11.34 5.27
N SER A 44 -37.63 11.81 4.11
CA SER A 44 -36.94 12.89 3.39
C SER A 44 -37.18 14.27 3.97
N ILE A 45 -38.33 14.54 4.58
CA ILE A 45 -38.58 15.78 5.33
C ILE A 45 -37.68 15.80 6.57
N TYR A 46 -37.67 14.70 7.34
CA TYR A 46 -36.86 14.55 8.56
C TYR A 46 -35.34 14.69 8.30
N LEU A 47 -34.80 13.99 7.28
CA LEU A 47 -33.39 14.18 6.93
C LEU A 47 -33.09 15.59 6.40
N THR A 48 -34.05 16.24 5.72
CA THR A 48 -33.86 17.64 5.31
C THR A 48 -33.79 18.56 6.53
N ALA A 49 -34.64 18.36 7.54
CA ALA A 49 -34.63 19.13 8.78
C ALA A 49 -33.32 18.95 9.56
N ILE A 50 -32.80 17.73 9.69
CA ILE A 50 -31.50 17.47 10.34
C ILE A 50 -30.36 18.17 9.60
N VAL A 51 -30.30 18.02 8.27
CA VAL A 51 -29.23 18.63 7.46
C VAL A 51 -29.32 20.15 7.46
N GLU A 52 -30.53 20.72 7.49
CA GLU A 52 -30.75 22.18 7.61
C GLU A 52 -30.33 22.69 8.99
N TYR A 53 -30.68 21.99 10.07
CA TYR A 53 -30.27 22.33 11.44
C TYR A 53 -28.74 22.26 11.62
N LEU A 54 -28.10 21.15 11.25
CA LEU A 54 -26.63 21.01 11.32
C LEU A 54 -25.90 22.04 10.44
N THR A 55 -26.50 22.49 9.33
CA THR A 55 -25.92 23.56 8.52
C THR A 55 -26.08 24.93 9.18
N ALA A 56 -27.17 25.19 9.90
CA ALA A 56 -27.36 26.43 10.66
C ALA A 56 -26.34 26.54 11.81
N GLU A 57 -26.23 25.50 12.64
CA GLU A 57 -25.27 25.40 13.75
C GLU A 57 -23.82 25.62 13.26
N LEU A 58 -23.43 24.92 12.20
CA LEU A 58 -22.10 25.06 11.58
C LEU A 58 -21.84 26.47 11.02
N LEU A 59 -22.87 27.13 10.47
CA LEU A 59 -22.75 28.50 9.95
C LEU A 59 -22.71 29.56 11.07
N GLU A 60 -23.34 29.31 12.22
CA GLU A 60 -23.23 30.17 13.39
C GLU A 60 -21.82 30.09 14.00
N LEU A 61 -21.32 28.88 14.25
CA LEU A 61 -19.94 28.65 14.73
C LEU A 61 -18.89 29.22 13.76
N ALA A 62 -19.05 28.99 12.45
CA ALA A 62 -18.17 29.56 11.42
C ALA A 62 -18.32 31.08 11.27
N GLY A 63 -19.50 31.64 11.59
CA GLY A 63 -19.76 33.08 11.65
C GLY A 63 -19.04 33.75 12.81
N ASN A 64 -19.09 33.13 14.00
CA ASN A 64 -18.34 33.56 15.17
C ASN A 64 -16.82 33.51 14.92
N ALA A 65 -16.30 32.38 14.40
CA ALA A 65 -14.89 32.26 14.02
C ALA A 65 -14.45 33.31 12.98
N ALA A 66 -15.32 33.68 12.02
CA ALA A 66 -15.05 34.75 11.06
C ALA A 66 -15.02 36.14 11.71
N LYS A 67 -15.96 36.41 12.63
CA LYS A 67 -16.07 37.66 13.41
C LYS A 67 -14.84 37.87 14.30
N ASP A 68 -14.36 36.83 14.97
CA ASP A 68 -13.15 36.87 15.80
C ASP A 68 -11.89 37.11 14.96
N CYS A 69 -11.83 36.50 13.76
CA CYS A 69 -10.82 36.82 12.74
C CYS A 69 -11.00 38.21 12.09
N ARG A 70 -11.96 39.03 12.55
CA ARG A 70 -12.32 40.35 12.01
C ARG A 70 -12.66 40.33 10.51
N ARG A 71 -13.28 39.25 10.02
CA ARG A 71 -13.70 39.06 8.62
C ARG A 71 -15.23 39.07 8.52
N THR A 72 -15.76 39.90 7.62
CA THR A 72 -17.19 39.96 7.26
C THR A 72 -17.64 38.80 6.35
N ARG A 73 -16.76 37.86 6.02
CA ARG A 73 -17.03 36.74 5.12
C ARG A 73 -16.53 35.42 5.71
N ILE A 74 -17.42 34.44 5.81
CA ILE A 74 -17.07 33.06 6.16
C ILE A 74 -16.17 32.46 5.05
N SER A 75 -15.12 31.77 5.46
CA SER A 75 -14.15 31.09 4.60
C SER A 75 -14.05 29.61 5.00
N PRO A 76 -13.51 28.71 4.17
CA PRO A 76 -13.32 27.30 4.56
C PRO A 76 -12.51 27.13 5.84
N ARG A 77 -11.57 28.04 6.14
CA ARG A 77 -10.83 28.06 7.42
C ARG A 77 -11.68 28.47 8.62
N HIS A 78 -12.63 29.40 8.44
CA HIS A 78 -13.58 29.74 9.50
C HIS A 78 -14.56 28.58 9.77
N ILE A 79 -14.95 27.82 8.74
CA ILE A 79 -15.74 26.59 8.89
C ILE A 79 -14.95 25.52 9.65
N LEU A 80 -13.68 25.27 9.25
CA LEU A 80 -12.79 24.33 9.94
C LEU A 80 -12.61 24.68 11.43
N LEU A 81 -12.34 25.95 11.75
CA LEU A 81 -12.25 26.39 13.15
C LEU A 81 -13.59 26.23 13.89
N GLY A 82 -14.71 26.59 13.25
CA GLY A 82 -16.04 26.50 13.82
C GLY A 82 -16.40 25.08 14.32
N TYR A 83 -16.22 24.05 13.49
CA TYR A 83 -16.54 22.68 13.91
C TYR A 83 -15.45 22.02 14.74
N ALA A 84 -14.17 22.40 14.60
CA ALA A 84 -13.08 21.74 15.32
C ALA A 84 -13.08 22.06 16.83
N HIS A 85 -13.66 23.20 17.22
CA HIS A 85 -13.87 23.58 18.61
C HIS A 85 -15.18 23.01 19.20
N ASP A 86 -16.03 22.37 18.40
CA ASP A 86 -17.25 21.69 18.85
C ASP A 86 -17.03 20.17 18.91
N GLU A 87 -17.34 19.54 20.05
CA GLU A 87 -16.98 18.13 20.25
C GLU A 87 -17.87 17.16 19.44
N GLU A 88 -19.10 17.53 19.10
CA GLU A 88 -20.02 16.66 18.36
C GLU A 88 -19.84 16.78 16.85
N LEU A 89 -19.77 18.01 16.33
CA LEU A 89 -19.49 18.29 14.93
C LEU A 89 -18.09 17.81 14.53
N ASN A 90 -17.08 17.91 15.41
CA ASN A 90 -15.76 17.32 15.15
C ASN A 90 -15.80 15.79 15.07
N LYS A 91 -16.62 15.10 15.89
CA LYS A 91 -16.84 13.64 15.75
C LYS A 91 -17.53 13.30 14.41
N VAL A 92 -18.56 14.07 14.02
CA VAL A 92 -19.32 13.87 12.77
C VAL A 92 -18.48 14.18 11.52
N LEU A 93 -17.62 15.19 11.59
CA LEU A 93 -16.81 15.70 10.46
C LEU A 93 -15.34 15.25 10.49
N ARG A 94 -14.95 14.37 11.43
CA ARG A 94 -13.55 13.92 11.63
C ARG A 94 -12.82 13.46 10.36
N ASN A 95 -13.56 12.83 9.44
CA ASN A 95 -13.05 12.29 8.18
C ASN A 95 -13.36 13.20 6.96
N CYS A 96 -13.85 14.42 7.19
CA CYS A 96 -14.16 15.39 6.14
C CYS A 96 -12.97 16.33 5.93
N VAL A 97 -12.43 16.36 4.70
CA VAL A 97 -11.40 17.33 4.30
C VAL A 97 -12.08 18.55 3.70
N LEU A 98 -11.86 19.72 4.30
CA LEU A 98 -12.32 21.01 3.79
C LEU A 98 -11.18 21.70 3.00
N PRO A 99 -11.26 21.76 1.65
CA PRO A 99 -10.25 22.45 0.85
C PRO A 99 -10.12 23.91 1.28
N GLN A 100 -8.89 24.44 1.30
CA GLN A 100 -8.56 25.79 1.78
C GLN A 100 -8.85 26.03 3.28
N GLY A 101 -9.21 25.02 4.06
CA GLY A 101 -9.28 25.12 5.53
C GLY A 101 -7.91 25.33 6.18
N GLY A 102 -6.86 24.73 5.60
CA GLY A 102 -5.52 24.65 6.20
C GLY A 102 -5.46 23.67 7.37
N VAL A 103 -4.38 23.71 8.15
CA VAL A 103 -4.24 22.88 9.37
C VAL A 103 -4.78 23.63 10.59
N LEU A 104 -5.37 22.91 11.54
CA LEU A 104 -5.71 23.46 12.86
C LEU A 104 -4.42 23.82 13.62
N PRO A 105 -4.33 24.98 14.27
CA PRO A 105 -3.12 25.38 14.98
C PRO A 105 -2.95 24.55 16.27
N ASN A 106 -2.16 23.48 16.20
CA ASN A 106 -1.76 22.71 17.37
C ASN A 106 -0.71 23.50 18.16
N ILE A 107 -1.18 24.43 19.00
CA ILE A 107 -0.34 25.21 19.91
C ILE A 107 0.13 24.26 21.02
N HIS A 108 1.41 23.86 20.96
CA HIS A 108 2.06 23.10 22.02
C HIS A 108 1.83 23.78 23.38
N SER A 109 1.61 23.01 24.45
CA SER A 109 1.26 23.57 25.77
C SER A 109 2.28 24.59 26.31
N VAL A 110 3.55 24.46 25.90
CA VAL A 110 4.68 25.38 26.17
C VAL A 110 4.50 26.78 25.55
N LEU A 111 3.67 26.91 24.51
CA LEU A 111 3.42 28.15 23.76
C LEU A 111 2.17 28.90 24.24
N PHE A 112 1.36 28.34 25.14
CA PHE A 112 0.43 29.18 25.90
C PHE A 112 1.26 30.11 26.79
N PRO A 113 0.89 31.40 26.92
CA PRO A 113 1.43 32.23 27.98
C PRO A 113 1.16 31.52 29.31
N ALA A 114 2.23 31.22 30.07
CA ALA A 114 2.08 30.62 31.38
C ALA A 114 1.09 31.48 32.18
N ILE A 115 0.01 30.86 32.70
CA ILE A 115 -1.02 31.55 33.48
C ILE A 115 -0.37 32.02 34.78
N THR A 116 0.24 33.19 34.68
CA THR A 116 1.00 33.81 35.76
C THR A 116 -0.04 34.47 36.63
N THR A 117 -0.43 33.73 37.66
CA THR A 117 -1.29 34.16 38.75
C THR A 117 -0.90 35.58 39.14
N GLN A 118 -1.82 36.54 38.98
CA GLN A 118 -1.57 37.87 39.52
C GLN A 118 -1.39 37.77 41.03
N THR A 119 -0.49 38.60 41.57
CA THR A 119 -0.07 38.63 42.98
C THR A 119 0.71 37.42 43.49
N LYS A 120 2.04 37.57 43.52
CA LYS A 120 2.82 37.11 44.68
C LYS A 120 2.66 38.15 45.80
N LYS A 121 2.35 37.72 47.02
CA LYS A 121 2.99 38.34 48.21
C LYS A 121 4.38 37.73 48.31
N GLN A 122 5.42 38.59 48.26
CA GLN A 122 6.80 38.31 48.68
C GLN A 122 7.59 37.21 47.91
N ALA A 123 8.91 37.32 47.70
CA ALA A 123 9.77 38.51 47.68
C ALA A 123 10.98 38.29 46.72
N THR A 124 11.69 39.40 46.42
CA THR A 124 13.15 39.61 46.19
C THR A 124 14.12 38.40 46.12
N ALA A 125 15.24 38.41 45.37
CA ALA A 125 15.89 39.47 44.54
C ALA A 125 17.16 38.99 43.77
N ILE A 126 17.70 39.83 42.84
CA ILE A 126 19.15 40.07 42.51
C ILE A 126 19.93 38.90 41.82
N VAL A 127 20.80 39.06 40.78
CA VAL A 127 21.25 40.19 39.92
C VAL A 127 21.76 39.72 38.52
N ARG A 128 22.47 40.57 37.75
CA ARG A 128 22.78 40.53 36.29
C ARG A 128 24.02 39.69 35.84
N LYS A 129 24.09 39.48 34.51
CA LYS A 129 25.20 39.09 33.58
C LYS A 129 26.54 39.85 33.80
N PRO A 130 27.73 39.51 33.18
CA PRO A 130 28.02 38.68 31.96
C PRO A 130 29.14 37.59 32.20
N THR A 131 30.07 37.10 31.32
CA THR A 131 30.70 37.56 30.03
C THR A 131 31.39 36.42 29.19
N LEU A 132 32.20 36.83 28.19
CA LEU A 132 33.01 36.15 27.14
C LEU A 132 34.30 35.42 27.66
N THR A 133 35.20 34.73 26.89
CA THR A 133 35.59 34.82 25.44
C THR A 133 36.40 33.62 24.85
N LYS A 134 36.08 33.20 23.61
CA LYS A 134 36.91 32.75 22.42
C LYS A 134 38.12 31.77 22.44
N LYS A 135 38.27 31.15 21.24
CA LYS A 135 39.42 30.46 20.56
C LYS A 135 39.66 28.98 20.95
N GLY A 136 40.08 28.10 20.02
CA GLY A 136 40.46 28.32 18.60
C GLY A 136 40.37 27.07 17.69
N GLN A 137 40.65 27.27 16.39
CA GLN A 137 40.47 26.32 15.28
C GLN A 137 41.62 25.29 15.14
N GLY A 138 41.36 24.18 14.44
CA GLY A 138 42.34 23.22 13.91
C GLY A 138 41.68 22.29 12.88
N SER A 139 42.39 21.86 11.84
CA SER A 139 41.82 21.16 10.66
C SER A 139 42.90 20.47 9.81
N PHE A 140 42.51 19.51 8.94
CA PHE A 140 43.31 18.92 7.83
C PHE A 140 44.49 17.98 8.28
N THR A 141 44.82 16.81 7.69
CA THR A 141 44.17 15.94 6.64
C THR A 141 44.77 14.50 6.59
N VAL A 142 44.17 13.65 5.73
CA VAL A 142 44.80 12.56 4.91
C VAL A 142 45.03 11.15 5.49
N LEU A 143 44.33 10.20 4.84
CA LEU A 143 44.60 8.78 4.50
C LEU A 143 45.53 7.89 5.36
N GLY A 144 45.05 6.66 5.63
CA GLY A 144 45.85 5.52 6.05
C GLY A 144 45.08 4.19 6.06
N ALA A 145 45.16 3.43 4.96
CA ALA A 145 44.95 1.97 4.93
C ALA A 145 46.35 1.30 4.86
N PRO A 146 46.57 0.01 5.23
CA PRO A 146 45.63 -1.10 5.05
C PRO A 146 45.72 -2.24 6.11
N THR A 147 45.29 -3.44 5.68
CA THR A 147 45.54 -4.79 6.22
C THR A 147 44.49 -5.43 7.13
N SER A 148 44.08 -6.62 6.69
CA SER A 148 43.24 -7.57 7.42
C SER A 148 44.10 -8.51 8.28
N LYS A 149 43.63 -8.80 9.50
CA LYS A 149 43.90 -10.08 10.16
C LYS A 149 42.64 -10.57 10.86
N ALA A 150 42.20 -11.78 10.53
CA ALA A 150 41.23 -12.48 11.35
C ALA A 150 41.89 -12.84 12.69
N ALA A 151 41.19 -12.60 13.80
CA ALA A 151 41.60 -12.98 15.14
C ALA A 151 40.52 -13.88 15.75
N ALA A 152 40.94 -14.98 16.38
CA ALA A 152 40.02 -16.01 16.85
C ALA A 152 39.16 -15.52 18.04
N VAL A 153 37.90 -16.00 18.07
CA VAL A 153 36.94 -15.71 19.15
C VAL A 153 37.45 -16.29 20.48
N LYS A 154 37.60 -15.43 21.50
CA LYS A 154 37.64 -15.89 22.89
C LYS A 154 36.20 -16.11 23.36
N GLY A 155 35.90 -17.32 23.81
CA GLY A 155 34.55 -17.69 24.27
C GLY A 155 34.09 -16.88 25.48
N THR A 156 32.86 -16.40 25.42
CA THR A 156 32.13 -15.83 26.56
C THR A 156 31.41 -16.94 27.31
N ASN A 157 31.49 -16.93 28.65
CA ASN A 157 30.80 -17.91 29.51
C ASN A 157 29.31 -17.56 29.62
N VAL A 158 28.57 -17.80 28.54
CA VAL A 158 27.17 -17.41 28.36
C VAL A 158 26.45 -18.59 27.69
N THR A 159 25.75 -19.39 28.49
CA THR A 159 25.02 -20.56 27.99
C THR A 159 23.64 -20.15 27.51
N THR A 160 23.41 -20.22 26.20
CA THR A 160 22.06 -20.19 25.63
C THR A 160 21.33 -21.46 26.02
N LEU A 161 20.18 -21.33 26.69
CA LEU A 161 19.38 -22.46 27.19
C LEU A 161 18.10 -22.69 26.39
N SER A 162 17.58 -21.65 25.75
CA SER A 162 16.47 -21.74 24.80
C SER A 162 16.59 -20.60 23.79
N GLU A 163 16.25 -20.84 22.53
CA GLU A 163 16.10 -19.79 21.52
C GLU A 163 14.86 -20.06 20.68
N ARG A 164 14.06 -19.01 20.47
CA ARG A 164 12.83 -19.06 19.67
C ARG A 164 12.86 -17.96 18.61
N VAL A 165 12.68 -18.34 17.35
CA VAL A 165 12.66 -17.40 16.21
C VAL A 165 11.20 -17.07 15.86
N LEU A 166 10.86 -15.78 15.84
CA LEU A 166 9.53 -15.30 15.49
C LEU A 166 9.30 -15.31 13.97
N ILE A 167 8.03 -15.22 13.55
CA ILE A 167 7.57 -15.32 12.15
C ILE A 167 8.29 -14.34 11.19
N ARG A 168 8.79 -13.19 11.67
CA ARG A 168 9.55 -12.21 10.87
C ARG A 168 11.07 -12.26 11.12
N GLY A 169 11.60 -13.35 11.69
CA GLY A 169 13.03 -13.62 11.87
C GLY A 169 13.67 -13.17 13.19
N GLN A 170 12.94 -12.47 14.06
CA GLN A 170 13.47 -11.95 15.32
C GLN A 170 13.74 -13.09 16.31
N LYS A 171 14.84 -13.01 17.06
CA LYS A 171 15.25 -14.01 18.04
C LYS A 171 14.86 -13.62 19.47
N LEU A 172 14.22 -14.54 20.19
CA LEU A 172 14.04 -14.49 21.64
C LEU A 172 14.92 -15.55 22.28
N THR A 173 15.97 -15.15 22.99
CA THR A 173 17.03 -16.06 23.47
C THR A 173 17.11 -16.04 24.99
N VAL A 174 16.82 -17.17 25.65
CA VAL A 174 16.98 -17.33 27.11
C VAL A 174 18.42 -17.72 27.43
N VAL A 175 19.03 -16.94 28.32
CA VAL A 175 20.44 -17.00 28.67
C VAL A 175 20.58 -17.05 30.19
N GLN A 176 21.34 -18.02 30.71
CA GLN A 176 21.76 -17.99 32.11
C GLN A 176 23.12 -17.30 32.25
N GLY A 177 23.21 -16.30 33.13
CA GLY A 177 24.47 -15.61 33.41
C GLY A 177 24.30 -14.22 34.02
N SER A 178 25.37 -13.43 33.98
CA SER A 178 25.33 -12.02 34.37
C SER A 178 25.12 -11.12 33.15
N ILE A 179 24.20 -10.16 33.26
CA ILE A 179 23.81 -9.28 32.14
C ILE A 179 24.93 -8.36 31.63
N VAL A 180 26.03 -8.22 32.37
CA VAL A 180 27.23 -7.49 31.91
C VAL A 180 28.13 -8.31 30.96
N ASN A 181 27.85 -9.61 30.77
CA ASN A 181 28.64 -10.50 29.90
C ASN A 181 28.00 -10.73 28.51
N ILE A 182 26.78 -10.23 28.28
CA ILE A 182 26.05 -10.41 27.02
C ILE A 182 26.53 -9.40 25.97
N GLN A 183 26.55 -9.79 24.70
CA GLN A 183 26.80 -8.86 23.59
C GLN A 183 25.45 -8.46 22.97
N ALA A 184 24.99 -7.25 23.29
CA ALA A 184 23.78 -6.63 22.78
C ALA A 184 24.00 -5.10 22.70
N ASP A 185 23.27 -4.38 21.86
CA ASP A 185 23.47 -2.93 21.67
C ASP A 185 23.05 -2.12 22.91
N ALA A 186 22.00 -2.58 23.60
CA ALA A 186 21.56 -2.07 24.89
C ALA A 186 21.36 -3.17 25.95
N ILE A 187 21.65 -2.80 27.20
CA ILE A 187 21.23 -3.54 28.40
C ILE A 187 20.09 -2.77 29.08
N VAL A 188 19.09 -3.47 29.61
CA VAL A 188 18.05 -2.87 30.47
C VAL A 188 18.52 -2.83 31.93
N HIS A 189 18.37 -1.68 32.57
CA HIS A 189 18.59 -1.43 33.99
C HIS A 189 17.24 -1.19 34.71
N PRO A 190 16.70 -2.21 35.40
CA PRO A 190 15.56 -2.06 36.29
C PRO A 190 15.91 -1.16 37.48
N THR A 191 15.26 -0.01 37.59
CA THR A 191 15.59 1.02 38.57
C THR A 191 14.35 1.78 39.06
N ASN A 192 14.54 2.89 39.76
CA ASN A 192 13.45 3.77 40.24
C ASN A 192 13.64 5.22 39.77
N ASN A 193 12.71 6.11 40.13
CA ASN A 193 12.80 7.56 39.89
C ASN A 193 14.10 8.26 40.38
N SER A 194 14.91 7.58 41.18
CA SER A 194 16.18 8.06 41.74
C SER A 194 17.40 7.36 41.12
N PHE A 195 17.22 6.60 40.03
CA PHE A 195 18.25 5.86 39.30
C PHE A 195 19.11 4.95 40.20
N TYR A 196 18.47 4.31 41.17
CA TYR A 196 19.07 3.38 42.12
C TYR A 196 19.84 2.23 41.43
N MET A 197 21.18 2.31 41.46
CA MET A 197 22.14 1.30 40.98
C MET A 197 22.30 0.12 41.98
N GLY A 198 21.21 -0.30 42.61
CA GLY A 198 21.20 -1.42 43.58
C GLY A 198 20.48 -2.66 43.04
N GLY A 199 20.09 -3.56 43.94
CA GLY A 199 19.67 -4.91 43.53
C GLY A 199 20.79 -5.66 42.77
N ASP A 200 20.48 -6.79 42.15
CA ASP A 200 21.52 -7.66 41.62
C ASP A 200 22.01 -7.19 40.24
N VAL A 201 21.11 -6.70 39.39
CA VAL A 201 21.44 -6.05 38.10
C VAL A 201 22.22 -4.75 38.32
N GLY A 202 21.73 -3.84 39.18
CA GLY A 202 22.40 -2.56 39.42
C GLY A 202 23.78 -2.73 40.08
N LYS A 203 23.94 -3.66 41.02
CA LYS A 203 25.27 -4.00 41.58
C LYS A 203 26.21 -4.58 40.52
N ALA A 204 25.74 -5.45 39.64
CA ALA A 204 26.56 -6.02 38.57
C ALA A 204 27.02 -4.94 37.58
N LEU A 205 26.09 -4.12 37.10
CA LEU A 205 26.37 -2.95 36.24
C LEU A 205 27.39 -2.01 36.91
N ALA A 206 27.14 -1.60 38.15
CA ALA A 206 27.98 -0.64 38.88
C ALA A 206 29.35 -1.21 39.32
N LYS A 207 29.54 -2.54 39.26
CA LYS A 207 30.83 -3.21 39.46
C LYS A 207 31.62 -3.30 38.15
N ALA A 208 30.97 -3.57 37.03
CA ALA A 208 31.61 -3.69 35.72
C ALA A 208 31.93 -2.31 35.10
N GLY A 209 30.95 -1.39 35.07
CA GLY A 209 31.08 -0.07 34.48
C GLY A 209 31.96 0.93 35.24
N GLY A 210 32.28 0.62 36.51
CA GLY A 210 33.07 1.48 37.38
C GLY A 210 32.43 2.84 37.69
N GLN A 211 33.25 3.84 38.01
CA GLN A 211 32.77 5.19 38.32
C GLN A 211 32.15 5.89 37.10
N GLN A 212 32.74 5.74 35.92
CA GLN A 212 32.25 6.37 34.68
C GLN A 212 30.80 5.99 34.35
N LEU A 213 30.39 4.74 34.63
CA LEU A 213 28.98 4.36 34.47
C LEU A 213 28.09 5.02 35.53
N ARG A 214 28.54 5.14 36.79
CA ARG A 214 27.79 5.85 37.84
C ARG A 214 27.58 7.32 37.46
N ASP A 215 28.59 7.96 36.88
CA ASP A 215 28.52 9.35 36.42
C ASP A 215 27.51 9.48 35.26
N ALA A 216 27.60 8.62 34.24
CA ALA A 216 26.67 8.60 33.10
C ALA A 216 25.20 8.35 33.53
N VAL A 217 24.97 7.49 34.53
CA VAL A 217 23.63 7.25 35.09
C VAL A 217 23.16 8.43 35.95
N ALA A 218 24.05 9.10 36.68
CA ALA A 218 23.71 10.32 37.40
C ALA A 218 23.38 11.48 36.44
N ASP A 219 24.03 11.57 35.27
CA ASP A 219 23.65 12.53 34.23
C ASP A 219 22.33 12.17 33.55
N ALA A 220 22.03 10.89 33.33
CA ALA A 220 20.70 10.48 32.88
C ALA A 220 19.60 10.94 33.86
N GLY A 221 19.81 10.74 35.16
CA GLY A 221 18.86 11.18 36.19
C GLY A 221 18.79 12.70 36.41
N ARG A 222 19.81 13.47 36.01
CA ARG A 222 19.76 14.94 35.96
C ARG A 222 18.96 15.46 34.75
N ASN A 223 19.04 14.76 33.62
CA ASN A 223 18.52 15.25 32.33
C ASN A 223 17.18 14.59 31.90
N SER A 224 16.75 13.50 32.54
CA SER A 224 15.53 12.75 32.21
C SER A 224 14.84 12.22 33.47
N ALA A 225 13.60 12.65 33.71
CA ALA A 225 12.79 12.15 34.82
C ALA A 225 11.95 10.94 34.41
N ILE A 226 12.20 9.78 35.01
CA ILE A 226 11.36 8.57 34.92
C ILE A 226 10.40 8.53 36.12
N ALA A 227 9.38 9.38 36.09
CA ALA A 227 8.57 9.69 37.28
C ALA A 227 7.64 8.55 37.71
N ASN A 228 7.03 7.86 36.74
CA ASN A 228 5.98 6.85 36.93
C ASN A 228 6.50 5.44 36.63
N TYR A 229 5.79 4.41 37.09
CA TYR A 229 6.11 3.03 36.70
C TYR A 229 5.90 2.80 35.20
N GLY A 230 6.91 2.19 34.57
CA GLY A 230 7.00 2.00 33.13
C GLY A 230 7.59 3.16 32.35
N ASP A 231 7.93 4.30 32.98
CA ASP A 231 8.70 5.35 32.33
C ASP A 231 10.15 4.86 32.06
N VAL A 232 10.70 5.25 30.90
CA VAL A 232 12.03 4.83 30.42
C VAL A 232 12.90 6.01 29.99
N THR A 233 14.21 5.84 30.05
CA THR A 233 15.18 6.72 29.38
C THR A 233 16.45 5.92 29.02
N ILE A 234 17.38 6.50 28.26
CA ILE A 234 18.59 5.83 27.77
C ILE A 234 19.84 6.65 28.11
N SER A 235 20.93 5.96 28.46
CA SER A 235 22.26 6.54 28.65
C SER A 235 23.32 5.77 27.86
N THR A 236 24.54 6.30 27.80
CA THR A 236 25.71 5.53 27.37
C THR A 236 26.09 4.49 28.44
N ALA A 237 26.76 3.41 28.01
CA ALA A 237 27.16 2.29 28.86
C ALA A 237 28.70 2.12 28.91
N PRO A 238 29.48 3.10 29.42
CA PRO A 238 30.94 3.01 29.46
C PRO A 238 31.43 1.79 30.26
N ASN A 239 32.46 1.14 29.73
CA ASN A 239 33.10 -0.09 30.24
C ASN A 239 32.19 -1.33 30.30
N LEU A 240 31.06 -1.33 29.58
CA LEU A 240 30.24 -2.53 29.33
C LEU A 240 30.43 -3.02 27.88
N THR A 241 29.93 -4.21 27.60
CA THR A 241 29.87 -4.81 26.25
C THR A 241 28.82 -4.18 25.35
N ALA A 242 27.78 -3.57 25.94
CA ALA A 242 26.75 -2.82 25.26
C ALA A 242 27.14 -1.34 25.11
N SER A 243 26.66 -0.68 24.07
CA SER A 243 26.87 0.76 23.86
C SER A 243 25.93 1.61 24.71
N HIS A 244 24.74 1.09 25.03
CA HIS A 244 23.66 1.81 25.69
C HIS A 244 23.11 1.10 26.94
N LEU A 245 22.54 1.88 27.85
CA LEU A 245 21.83 1.40 29.04
C LEU A 245 20.43 2.02 29.07
N ILE A 246 19.39 1.19 28.95
CA ILE A 246 17.98 1.61 29.01
C ILE A 246 17.51 1.50 30.46
N HIS A 247 17.29 2.64 31.09
CA HIS A 247 16.75 2.76 32.45
C HIS A 247 15.24 2.62 32.41
N VAL A 248 14.68 1.78 33.27
CA VAL A 248 13.23 1.59 33.40
C VAL A 248 12.78 1.71 34.85
N HIS A 249 11.83 2.61 35.13
CA HIS A 249 11.23 2.71 36.45
C HIS A 249 10.32 1.50 36.68
N SER A 250 10.83 0.54 37.44
CA SER A 250 10.27 -0.81 37.51
C SER A 250 9.10 -0.88 38.51
N PRO A 251 7.93 -1.41 38.12
CA PRO A 251 6.77 -1.51 39.01
C PRO A 251 7.05 -2.40 40.21
N LYS A 252 6.57 -1.99 41.38
CA LYS A 252 6.56 -2.84 42.59
C LYS A 252 5.27 -3.65 42.63
N TRP A 253 5.37 -4.91 43.03
CA TRP A 253 4.22 -5.75 43.24
C TRP A 253 3.44 -5.33 44.49
N ASN A 254 2.12 -5.27 44.37
CA ASN A 254 1.19 -5.18 45.47
C ASN A 254 0.05 -6.18 45.24
N ALA A 255 -0.17 -7.08 46.20
CA ALA A 255 -1.20 -8.11 46.13
C ALA A 255 -2.63 -7.55 46.13
N GLU A 256 -2.83 -6.28 46.55
CA GLU A 256 -4.14 -5.61 46.53
C GLU A 256 -4.45 -4.91 45.20
N THR A 257 -3.44 -4.63 44.36
CA THR A 257 -3.57 -3.85 43.11
C THR A 257 -2.91 -4.56 41.92
N GLN A 258 -3.16 -5.87 41.80
CA GLN A 258 -2.45 -6.78 40.89
C GLN A 258 -2.56 -6.36 39.42
N ASP A 259 -3.77 -6.06 38.94
CA ASP A 259 -4.03 -5.65 37.55
C ASP A 259 -3.26 -4.38 37.17
N GLN A 260 -3.14 -3.42 38.09
CA GLN A 260 -2.36 -2.20 37.89
C GLN A 260 -0.86 -2.53 37.81
N CYS A 261 -0.35 -3.41 38.68
CA CYS A 261 1.05 -3.85 38.65
C CYS A 261 1.40 -4.51 37.31
N ILE A 262 0.49 -5.36 36.80
CA ILE A 262 0.62 -6.05 35.50
C ILE A 262 0.56 -5.04 34.35
N GLY A 263 -0.40 -4.11 34.36
CA GLY A 263 -0.54 -3.06 33.34
C GLY A 263 0.65 -2.08 33.30
N ASP A 264 1.27 -1.80 34.44
CA ASP A 264 2.51 -1.01 34.52
C ASP A 264 3.72 -1.79 33.99
N LEU A 265 3.76 -3.12 34.12
CA LEU A 265 4.83 -3.99 33.61
C LEU A 265 4.73 -4.27 32.10
N ASP A 266 3.51 -4.41 31.55
CA ASP A 266 3.26 -4.41 30.10
C ASP A 266 3.74 -3.09 29.49
N ARG A 267 3.34 -1.94 30.07
CA ARG A 267 3.78 -0.61 29.64
C ARG A 267 5.30 -0.45 29.71
N ALA A 268 5.93 -0.88 30.80
CA ALA A 268 7.39 -0.86 30.96
C ALA A 268 8.09 -1.62 29.82
N THR A 269 7.61 -2.81 29.49
CA THR A 269 8.19 -3.68 28.46
C THR A 269 8.01 -3.08 27.06
N LEU A 270 6.81 -2.59 26.73
CA LEU A 270 6.53 -1.91 25.46
C LEU A 270 7.38 -0.64 25.28
N ASN A 271 7.56 0.13 26.35
CA ASN A 271 8.34 1.37 26.33
C ASN A 271 9.84 1.10 26.09
N ILE A 272 10.41 0.05 26.71
CA ILE A 272 11.81 -0.38 26.45
C ILE A 272 12.03 -0.66 24.97
N LEU A 273 11.15 -1.47 24.36
CA LEU A 273 11.27 -1.90 22.96
C LEU A 273 11.08 -0.72 22.00
N THR A 274 10.10 0.14 22.29
CA THR A 274 9.84 1.35 21.52
C THR A 274 11.02 2.32 21.57
N LEU A 275 11.66 2.50 22.73
CA LEU A 275 12.84 3.36 22.86
C LEU A 275 14.06 2.77 22.15
N ALA A 276 14.29 1.46 22.25
CA ALA A 276 15.39 0.79 21.55
C ALA A 276 15.25 0.91 20.02
N ASP A 277 14.04 0.75 19.50
CA ASP A 277 13.74 0.88 18.07
C ASP A 277 13.84 2.34 17.58
N GLN A 278 13.42 3.32 18.39
CA GLN A 278 13.65 4.76 18.13
C GLN A 278 15.12 5.14 18.06
N GLN A 279 16.00 4.40 18.74
CA GLN A 279 17.45 4.58 18.68
C GLN A 279 18.13 3.69 17.61
N GLY A 280 17.36 2.96 16.79
CA GLY A 280 17.86 2.13 15.70
C GLY A 280 18.62 0.88 16.14
N LEU A 281 18.41 0.42 17.38
CA LEU A 281 19.15 -0.72 17.95
C LEU A 281 18.64 -2.05 17.38
N LYS A 282 19.55 -3.01 17.20
CA LYS A 282 19.24 -4.36 16.72
C LYS A 282 19.01 -5.36 17.85
N SER A 283 19.62 -5.13 19.01
CA SER A 283 19.66 -6.11 20.09
C SER A 283 19.55 -5.50 21.48
N VAL A 284 18.71 -6.11 22.33
CA VAL A 284 18.46 -5.67 23.71
C VAL A 284 18.57 -6.85 24.67
N ALA A 285 19.32 -6.67 25.77
CA ALA A 285 19.35 -7.61 26.88
C ALA A 285 18.39 -7.17 28.00
N VAL A 286 17.43 -8.02 28.32
CA VAL A 286 16.34 -7.78 29.28
C VAL A 286 16.50 -8.76 30.45
N PRO A 287 16.68 -8.30 31.70
CA PRO A 287 16.60 -9.15 32.89
C PRO A 287 15.13 -9.44 33.22
N SER A 288 14.85 -10.35 34.17
CA SER A 288 13.49 -10.48 34.70
C SER A 288 13.12 -9.24 35.52
N ILE A 289 12.42 -8.30 34.88
CA ILE A 289 12.04 -7.01 35.48
C ILE A 289 11.10 -7.25 36.67
N SER A 290 11.33 -6.50 37.75
CA SER A 290 10.57 -6.52 39.00
C SER A 290 10.52 -7.82 39.82
N SER A 291 10.82 -8.99 39.27
CA SER A 291 10.69 -10.28 39.98
C SER A 291 11.77 -10.57 41.04
N GLY A 292 12.69 -9.63 41.26
CA GLY A 292 13.64 -9.62 42.37
C GLY A 292 13.10 -8.81 43.55
N HIS A 293 13.88 -7.82 44.01
CA HIS A 293 13.58 -6.98 45.18
C HIS A 293 12.30 -6.11 45.07
N ALA A 294 11.60 -6.11 43.92
CA ALA A 294 10.30 -5.45 43.77
C ALA A 294 9.10 -6.41 43.93
N GLY A 295 9.34 -7.68 44.27
CA GLY A 295 8.34 -8.62 44.81
C GLY A 295 7.40 -9.28 43.81
N PHE A 296 7.62 -9.09 42.50
CA PHE A 296 6.73 -9.62 41.46
C PHE A 296 6.84 -11.17 41.37
N PRO A 297 5.73 -11.92 41.35
CA PRO A 297 5.76 -13.36 41.13
C PRO A 297 6.45 -13.68 39.80
N LYS A 298 7.46 -14.57 39.81
CA LYS A 298 8.31 -14.85 38.64
C LYS A 298 7.50 -15.30 37.42
N GLN A 299 6.50 -16.15 37.61
CA GLN A 299 5.60 -16.59 36.53
C GLN A 299 4.85 -15.42 35.90
N THR A 300 4.15 -14.62 36.71
CA THR A 300 3.36 -13.46 36.26
C THR A 300 4.23 -12.41 35.58
N ALA A 301 5.45 -12.18 36.07
CA ALA A 301 6.42 -11.28 35.44
C ALA A 301 6.83 -11.78 34.05
N ALA A 302 7.22 -13.06 33.93
CA ALA A 302 7.61 -13.67 32.65
C ALA A 302 6.45 -13.65 31.64
N GLN A 303 5.24 -14.05 32.05
CA GLN A 303 4.01 -14.00 31.25
C GLN A 303 3.75 -12.59 30.73
N THR A 304 3.81 -11.57 31.60
CA THR A 304 3.54 -10.17 31.21
C THR A 304 4.58 -9.66 30.22
N ILE A 305 5.86 -9.95 30.45
CA ILE A 305 6.97 -9.50 29.60
C ILE A 305 6.93 -10.20 28.22
N LEU A 306 6.67 -11.51 28.17
CA LEU A 306 6.53 -12.27 26.92
C LEU A 306 5.27 -11.87 26.13
N ALA A 307 4.14 -11.64 26.81
CA ALA A 307 2.92 -11.12 26.19
C ALA A 307 3.12 -9.72 25.61
N ALA A 308 3.79 -8.81 26.33
CA ALA A 308 4.12 -7.47 25.85
C ALA A 308 5.08 -7.49 24.64
N LEU A 309 6.10 -8.36 24.66
CA LEU A 309 6.98 -8.60 23.50
C LEU A 309 6.22 -9.14 22.28
N SER A 310 5.33 -10.12 22.49
CA SER A 310 4.47 -10.67 21.43
C SER A 310 3.54 -9.60 20.83
N LYS A 311 2.88 -8.82 21.69
CA LYS A 311 2.05 -7.66 21.34
C LYS A 311 2.84 -6.63 20.52
N TYR A 312 4.04 -6.27 20.95
CA TYR A 312 4.94 -5.38 20.21
C TYR A 312 5.27 -5.92 18.81
N PHE A 313 5.82 -7.14 18.69
CA PHE A 313 6.20 -7.67 17.38
C PHE A 313 5.01 -7.99 16.45
N ARG A 314 3.81 -8.20 17.00
CA ARG A 314 2.55 -8.31 16.22
C ARG A 314 2.06 -6.94 15.71
N GLN A 315 2.07 -5.91 16.57
CA GLN A 315 1.50 -4.59 16.25
C GLN A 315 2.47 -3.67 15.49
N THR A 316 3.77 -3.75 15.76
CA THR A 316 4.80 -2.94 15.10
C THR A 316 5.11 -3.50 13.71
N ALA A 317 4.77 -2.77 12.65
CA ALA A 317 4.88 -3.24 11.26
C ALA A 317 6.32 -3.27 10.71
N THR A 318 7.23 -2.49 11.30
CA THR A 318 8.66 -2.41 10.98
C THR A 318 9.41 -2.05 12.26
N THR A 319 10.45 -2.81 12.61
CA THR A 319 11.30 -2.58 13.77
C THR A 319 12.75 -2.96 13.41
N ASN A 320 13.72 -2.27 13.99
CA ASN A 320 15.14 -2.55 13.84
C ASN A 320 15.60 -3.71 14.74
N LEU A 321 14.80 -4.07 15.76
CA LEU A 321 15.10 -5.13 16.71
C LEU A 321 15.08 -6.51 16.04
N GLU A 322 16.28 -7.10 15.93
CA GLU A 322 16.55 -8.44 15.42
C GLU A 322 16.65 -9.49 16.55
N GLN A 323 17.07 -9.10 17.77
CA GLN A 323 17.26 -10.03 18.88
C GLN A 323 16.94 -9.44 20.26
N VAL A 324 16.29 -10.23 21.12
CA VAL A 324 16.05 -9.93 22.54
C VAL A 324 16.60 -11.08 23.39
N PHE A 325 17.51 -10.77 24.31
CA PHE A 325 18.09 -11.74 25.24
C PHE A 325 17.40 -11.63 26.61
N PHE A 326 16.81 -12.72 27.09
CA PHE A 326 16.39 -12.83 28.48
C PHE A 326 17.57 -13.30 29.32
N VAL A 327 18.26 -12.38 30.01
CA VAL A 327 19.45 -12.72 30.80
C VAL A 327 19.09 -12.89 32.27
N LEU A 328 19.17 -14.14 32.73
CA LEU A 328 18.60 -14.59 34.00
C LEU A 328 19.71 -15.19 34.88
N TYR A 329 19.65 -14.95 36.18
CA TYR A 329 20.72 -15.35 37.10
C TYR A 329 20.43 -16.71 37.76
N ASP A 330 19.26 -16.84 38.38
CA ASP A 330 18.84 -18.04 39.11
C ASP A 330 18.08 -19.06 38.25
N ALA A 331 18.17 -20.32 38.64
CA ALA A 331 17.59 -21.44 37.90
C ALA A 331 16.04 -21.45 37.90
N GLU A 332 15.40 -20.84 38.89
CA GLU A 332 13.93 -20.74 38.97
C GLU A 332 13.42 -19.79 37.88
N SER A 333 13.96 -18.58 37.76
CA SER A 333 13.63 -17.67 36.67
C SER A 333 14.01 -18.24 35.31
N VAL A 334 15.15 -18.93 35.18
CA VAL A 334 15.52 -19.65 33.94
C VAL A 334 14.47 -20.68 33.54
N ASN A 335 14.03 -21.53 34.47
CA ASN A 335 12.99 -22.53 34.22
C ASN A 335 11.68 -21.86 33.84
N VAL A 336 11.23 -20.84 34.60
CA VAL A 336 10.00 -20.08 34.31
C VAL A 336 10.02 -19.48 32.91
N TYR A 337 11.07 -18.75 32.51
CA TYR A 337 11.15 -18.16 31.16
C TYR A 337 11.32 -19.23 30.06
N THR A 338 11.97 -20.35 30.34
CA THR A 338 12.08 -21.46 29.38
C THR A 338 10.73 -22.13 29.16
N THR A 339 10.00 -22.42 30.24
CA THR A 339 8.65 -23.00 30.20
C THR A 339 7.64 -22.03 29.59
N GLU A 340 7.67 -20.73 29.92
CA GLU A 340 6.78 -19.74 29.31
C GLU A 340 7.14 -19.50 27.82
N LEU A 341 8.43 -19.43 27.46
CA LEU A 341 8.85 -19.34 26.05
C LEU A 341 8.54 -20.62 25.26
N GLN A 342 8.34 -21.76 25.91
CA GLN A 342 7.77 -22.98 25.31
C GLN A 342 6.25 -22.87 25.20
N GLN A 343 5.53 -22.71 26.32
CA GLN A 343 4.06 -22.58 26.45
C GLN A 343 3.45 -21.43 25.62
N THR A 344 4.25 -20.45 25.21
CA THR A 344 4.00 -19.52 24.09
C THR A 344 3.90 -20.27 22.72
N GLU A 345 3.58 -21.57 22.72
CA GLU A 345 3.66 -22.57 21.66
C GLU A 345 2.91 -22.12 20.39
N GLU A 346 1.80 -21.40 20.59
CA GLU A 346 1.00 -20.68 19.59
C GLU A 346 1.79 -19.75 18.64
N MET A 347 3.03 -19.36 18.97
CA MET A 347 3.80 -18.37 18.20
C MET A 347 4.75 -18.91 17.13
N THR A 348 4.95 -20.23 17.02
CA THR A 348 5.77 -20.81 15.93
C THR A 348 5.24 -22.10 15.32
N GLU A 349 4.48 -22.93 16.05
CA GLU A 349 3.90 -24.17 15.50
C GLU A 349 2.37 -24.21 15.58
N ASP A 350 1.70 -23.14 15.11
CA ASP A 350 0.27 -23.23 14.79
C ASP A 350 -0.17 -22.61 13.45
N THR A 351 0.69 -22.68 12.43
CA THR A 351 0.20 -22.52 11.04
C THR A 351 -0.71 -23.68 10.60
N SER A 352 -0.85 -24.75 11.37
CA SER A 352 -1.71 -25.90 11.08
C SER A 352 -3.14 -25.78 11.64
N ARG A 353 -3.40 -25.12 12.78
CA ARG A 353 -4.75 -24.97 13.37
C ARG A 353 -5.23 -23.53 13.55
N SER A 354 -4.36 -22.51 13.63
CA SER A 354 -4.82 -21.11 13.90
C SER A 354 -5.68 -20.48 12.79
N THR A 355 -5.73 -21.10 11.61
CA THR A 355 -6.67 -20.78 10.52
C THR A 355 -7.85 -21.75 10.39
N GLU A 356 -7.91 -22.82 11.20
CA GLU A 356 -8.96 -23.84 11.15
C GLU A 356 -10.03 -23.59 12.23
N LEU A 357 -10.81 -22.53 12.04
CA LEU A 357 -12.01 -22.28 12.84
C LEU A 357 -13.16 -23.18 12.38
N GLU A 358 -13.90 -23.79 13.30
CA GLU A 358 -15.17 -24.45 13.02
C GLU A 358 -16.27 -24.07 14.03
N ASP A 359 -17.49 -23.78 13.53
CA ASP A 359 -18.68 -23.58 14.37
C ASP A 359 -19.98 -23.70 13.54
N LEU A 360 -21.13 -23.61 14.21
CA LEU A 360 -22.46 -23.69 13.61
C LEU A 360 -23.04 -22.31 13.27
N PHE A 361 -23.37 -22.12 12.00
CA PHE A 361 -23.93 -20.87 11.45
C PHE A 361 -25.29 -21.09 10.79
N PHE A 362 -26.06 -20.01 10.66
CA PHE A 362 -27.29 -19.98 9.85
C PHE A 362 -27.04 -19.16 8.58
N LEU A 363 -27.26 -19.71 7.38
CA LEU A 363 -26.93 -18.99 6.13
C LEU A 363 -27.79 -17.72 5.91
N HIS A 364 -28.97 -17.65 6.53
CA HIS A 364 -29.89 -16.51 6.46
C HIS A 364 -30.53 -16.24 7.83
N ALA A 365 -30.84 -14.98 8.13
CA ALA A 365 -31.44 -14.52 9.40
C ALA A 365 -32.86 -15.08 9.74
N ASN A 366 -33.39 -16.00 8.94
CA ASN A 366 -34.67 -16.70 9.13
C ASN A 366 -34.51 -18.23 8.98
N SER A 367 -33.29 -18.74 8.81
CA SER A 367 -33.03 -20.19 8.72
C SER A 367 -33.07 -20.80 10.11
N THR A 368 -33.89 -21.83 10.30
CA THR A 368 -33.80 -22.74 11.47
C THR A 368 -32.72 -23.81 11.28
N LYS A 369 -32.27 -24.04 10.05
CA LYS A 369 -31.20 -25.01 9.74
C LYS A 369 -29.83 -24.39 10.02
N GLN A 370 -29.07 -25.07 10.87
CA GLN A 370 -27.66 -24.82 11.11
C GLN A 370 -26.79 -25.53 10.06
N TYR A 371 -25.63 -24.94 9.82
CA TYR A 371 -24.59 -25.43 8.92
C TYR A 371 -23.27 -25.40 9.67
N LEU A 372 -22.53 -26.51 9.64
CA LEU A 372 -21.15 -26.53 10.08
C LEU A 372 -20.31 -25.79 9.04
N VAL A 373 -19.72 -24.67 9.47
CA VAL A 373 -18.76 -23.92 8.68
C VAL A 373 -17.38 -24.26 9.20
N LYS A 374 -16.43 -24.58 8.30
CA LYS A 374 -15.01 -24.63 8.64
C LYS A 374 -14.21 -23.71 7.75
N LEU A 375 -13.41 -22.84 8.34
CA LEU A 375 -12.32 -22.13 7.66
C LEU A 375 -11.13 -23.07 7.51
N SER A 376 -10.33 -22.86 6.47
CA SER A 376 -8.98 -23.41 6.31
C SER A 376 -8.10 -22.36 5.61
N PRO A 377 -6.77 -22.57 5.49
CA PRO A 377 -5.90 -21.66 4.75
C PRO A 377 -6.29 -21.44 3.27
N THR A 378 -7.06 -22.35 2.68
CA THR A 378 -7.35 -22.37 1.23
C THR A 378 -8.84 -22.27 0.90
N ALA A 379 -9.75 -22.66 1.81
CA ALA A 379 -11.18 -22.62 1.55
C ALA A 379 -12.02 -22.43 2.83
N ILE A 380 -13.25 -21.95 2.64
CA ILE A 380 -14.35 -22.01 3.61
C ILE A 380 -15.30 -23.11 3.15
N SER A 381 -15.42 -24.16 3.96
CA SER A 381 -16.39 -25.24 3.74
C SER A 381 -17.68 -24.97 4.51
N ILE A 382 -18.83 -25.35 3.94
CA ILE A 382 -20.17 -25.14 4.48
C ILE A 382 -20.97 -26.43 4.27
N ALA A 383 -21.22 -27.20 5.33
CA ALA A 383 -21.97 -28.45 5.30
C ALA A 383 -23.27 -28.34 6.13
N PRO A 384 -24.39 -28.97 5.72
CA PRO A 384 -25.58 -29.08 6.57
C PRO A 384 -25.25 -29.81 7.89
N HIS A 385 -25.78 -29.33 9.02
CA HIS A 385 -25.61 -30.01 10.31
C HIS A 385 -26.71 -31.08 10.49
N GLY A 386 -26.35 -32.37 10.40
CA GLY A 386 -27.28 -33.49 10.56
C GLY A 386 -26.75 -34.83 10.04
N ALA A 387 -27.43 -35.92 10.36
CA ALA A 387 -26.94 -37.30 10.16
C ALA A 387 -27.00 -37.85 8.70
N GLN A 388 -27.26 -37.02 7.69
CA GLN A 388 -27.23 -37.40 6.28
C GLN A 388 -26.65 -36.25 5.41
N GLN A 389 -26.09 -36.61 4.25
CA GLN A 389 -25.63 -35.70 3.17
C GLN A 389 -24.20 -35.11 3.28
N ARG A 390 -23.16 -35.96 3.37
CA ARG A 390 -21.77 -35.54 3.00
C ARG A 390 -21.71 -34.89 1.60
N ASN A 391 -22.54 -35.36 0.67
CA ASN A 391 -22.62 -34.92 -0.73
C ASN A 391 -23.26 -33.52 -0.96
N GLN A 392 -23.57 -32.74 0.09
CA GLN A 392 -24.05 -31.35 -0.04
C GLN A 392 -23.10 -30.29 0.54
N THR A 393 -21.85 -30.66 0.86
CA THR A 393 -20.83 -29.71 1.32
C THR A 393 -20.47 -28.73 0.20
N ARG A 394 -20.57 -27.43 0.47
CA ARG A 394 -20.15 -26.35 -0.44
C ARG A 394 -18.78 -25.84 -0.03
N PHE A 395 -17.95 -25.50 -1.00
CA PHE A 395 -16.62 -24.90 -0.78
C PHE A 395 -16.55 -23.53 -1.44
N ILE A 396 -15.96 -22.57 -0.73
CA ILE A 396 -15.60 -21.24 -1.22
C ILE A 396 -14.09 -21.13 -1.10
N THR A 397 -13.36 -21.09 -2.21
CA THR A 397 -11.90 -20.90 -2.18
C THR A 397 -11.58 -19.50 -1.66
N ILE A 398 -10.63 -19.36 -0.73
CA ILE A 398 -10.18 -18.06 -0.18
C ILE A 398 -9.75 -17.11 -1.30
N ASP A 399 -9.19 -17.67 -2.37
CA ASP A 399 -8.73 -16.99 -3.57
C ASP A 399 -9.82 -16.32 -4.42
N ASP A 400 -11.10 -16.70 -4.22
CA ASP A 400 -12.29 -16.07 -4.82
C ASP A 400 -13.04 -15.17 -3.82
N VAL A 401 -12.58 -15.08 -2.55
CA VAL A 401 -13.05 -14.09 -1.56
C VAL A 401 -12.15 -12.87 -1.62
N TYR A 402 -12.76 -11.71 -1.89
CA TYR A 402 -12.05 -10.44 -2.01
C TYR A 402 -12.26 -9.53 -0.79
N GLY A 403 -13.21 -9.88 0.07
CA GLY A 403 -13.55 -9.07 1.22
C GLY A 403 -14.45 -9.79 2.21
N CYS A 404 -14.36 -9.35 3.46
CA CYS A 404 -15.11 -9.83 4.60
C CYS A 404 -15.63 -8.61 5.36
N LEU A 405 -16.85 -8.68 5.90
CA LEU A 405 -17.35 -7.66 6.84
C LEU A 405 -18.20 -8.31 7.92
N CYS A 406 -17.99 -7.87 9.17
CA CYS A 406 -18.88 -8.15 10.30
C CYS A 406 -20.00 -7.08 10.37
N MET A 407 -21.24 -7.51 10.62
CA MET A 407 -22.40 -6.61 10.75
C MET A 407 -23.41 -7.09 11.80
N LYS A 408 -24.00 -6.17 12.57
CA LYS A 408 -25.15 -6.45 13.44
C LYS A 408 -26.41 -6.83 12.63
N SER A 409 -27.16 -7.82 13.09
CA SER A 409 -28.44 -8.20 12.48
C SER A 409 -29.50 -7.11 12.66
N ARG A 410 -30.22 -6.79 11.58
CA ARG A 410 -31.37 -5.87 11.59
C ARG A 410 -32.69 -6.53 12.03
N LYS A 411 -32.69 -7.85 12.25
CA LYS A 411 -33.90 -8.63 12.61
C LYS A 411 -33.89 -9.16 14.05
N ASN A 412 -32.70 -9.39 14.60
CA ASN A 412 -32.52 -9.89 15.96
C ASN A 412 -31.37 -9.08 16.59
N ALA A 413 -31.62 -8.42 17.71
CA ALA A 413 -30.67 -7.50 18.35
C ALA A 413 -29.39 -8.18 18.89
N ILE A 414 -29.43 -9.50 19.07
CA ILE A 414 -28.35 -10.35 19.62
C ILE A 414 -27.46 -10.90 18.49
N GLN A 415 -28.00 -11.11 17.29
CA GLN A 415 -27.29 -11.80 16.20
C GLN A 415 -26.32 -10.90 15.43
N CYS A 416 -25.25 -11.54 14.94
CA CYS A 416 -24.26 -10.94 14.04
C CYS A 416 -24.22 -11.68 12.69
N HIS A 417 -23.65 -11.03 11.67
CA HIS A 417 -23.47 -11.56 10.33
C HIS A 417 -22.02 -11.38 9.87
N LEU A 418 -21.39 -12.46 9.41
CA LEU A 418 -20.30 -12.36 8.44
C LEU A 418 -20.90 -12.20 7.05
N THR A 419 -20.35 -11.31 6.25
CA THR A 419 -20.61 -11.26 4.80
C THR A 419 -19.31 -11.41 4.05
N LEU A 420 -19.17 -12.54 3.33
CA LEU A 420 -18.07 -12.82 2.42
C LEU A 420 -18.44 -12.25 1.05
N TYR A 421 -17.55 -11.46 0.46
CA TYR A 421 -17.74 -10.82 -0.84
C TYR A 421 -16.88 -11.50 -1.89
N LEU A 422 -17.53 -11.99 -2.95
CA LEU A 422 -16.90 -12.76 -4.01
C LEU A 422 -17.15 -12.10 -5.36
N TYR A 423 -16.11 -12.03 -6.20
CA TYR A 423 -16.19 -11.48 -7.54
C TYR A 423 -15.74 -12.54 -8.55
N THR A 424 -16.66 -12.96 -9.43
CA THR A 424 -16.42 -14.07 -10.36
C THR A 424 -16.90 -13.78 -11.77
N THR A 425 -16.20 -14.32 -12.75
CA THR A 425 -16.54 -14.29 -14.19
C THR A 425 -17.21 -15.59 -14.67
N ARG A 426 -17.33 -16.63 -13.82
CA ARG A 426 -17.82 -17.97 -14.22
C ARG A 426 -19.19 -17.93 -14.90
N LYS A 427 -19.33 -18.71 -15.98
CA LYS A 427 -20.59 -18.98 -16.70
C LYS A 427 -21.46 -19.97 -15.93
N THR A 428 -22.43 -19.50 -15.15
CA THR A 428 -23.50 -20.37 -14.63
C THR A 428 -24.36 -20.87 -15.79
N ARG A 429 -24.46 -22.18 -16.01
CA ARG A 429 -25.49 -22.75 -16.91
C ARG A 429 -26.87 -22.38 -16.37
N VAL A 430 -27.69 -21.71 -17.19
CA VAL A 430 -29.11 -21.46 -16.92
C VAL A 430 -29.87 -21.88 -18.17
N CYS A 431 -30.30 -23.14 -18.19
CA CYS A 431 -31.00 -23.83 -19.27
C CYS A 431 -30.21 -24.04 -20.58
N ASN A 432 -30.58 -25.07 -21.33
CA ASN A 432 -29.93 -25.47 -22.58
C ASN A 432 -30.26 -24.49 -23.72
N THR A 433 -29.50 -23.40 -23.81
CA THR A 433 -29.51 -22.45 -24.93
C THR A 433 -28.08 -22.15 -25.39
N PRO A 434 -27.83 -21.94 -26.70
CA PRO A 434 -26.49 -21.74 -27.24
C PRO A 434 -25.81 -20.48 -26.68
N ILE A 435 -24.49 -20.54 -26.54
CA ILE A 435 -23.70 -19.57 -25.76
C ILE A 435 -23.43 -18.30 -26.58
N THR A 436 -24.31 -17.31 -26.46
CA THR A 436 -24.17 -15.98 -27.10
C THR A 436 -24.22 -14.81 -26.10
N LYS A 437 -24.13 -15.08 -24.79
CA LYS A 437 -24.15 -14.03 -23.75
C LYS A 437 -22.73 -13.64 -23.31
N GLN A 438 -22.46 -12.35 -23.41
CA GLN A 438 -21.21 -11.70 -22.99
C GLN A 438 -20.82 -12.06 -21.55
N GLU A 439 -19.52 -12.19 -21.32
CA GLU A 439 -18.96 -12.43 -19.99
C GLU A 439 -19.09 -11.17 -19.13
N LYS A 440 -19.35 -11.38 -17.83
CA LYS A 440 -19.77 -10.32 -16.92
C LYS A 440 -19.27 -10.60 -15.51
N LEU A 441 -18.65 -9.61 -14.89
CA LEU A 441 -18.21 -9.68 -13.50
C LEU A 441 -19.42 -9.72 -12.56
N ARG A 442 -19.56 -10.82 -11.82
CA ARG A 442 -20.64 -11.03 -10.85
C ARG A 442 -20.12 -10.87 -9.43
N ARG A 443 -20.66 -9.86 -8.74
CA ARG A 443 -20.56 -9.73 -7.29
C ARG A 443 -21.57 -10.66 -6.61
N LEU A 444 -21.08 -11.61 -5.84
CA LEU A 444 -21.85 -12.51 -5.00
C LEU A 444 -21.58 -12.17 -3.53
N ARG A 445 -22.51 -12.58 -2.65
CA ARG A 445 -22.35 -12.47 -1.19
C ARG A 445 -22.77 -13.76 -0.53
N GLN A 446 -21.88 -14.39 0.23
CA GLN A 446 -22.27 -15.44 1.17
C GLN A 446 -22.44 -14.79 2.54
N ILE A 447 -23.62 -14.91 3.13
CA ILE A 447 -23.91 -14.43 4.48
C ILE A 447 -23.83 -15.64 5.42
N LEU A 448 -23.18 -15.47 6.56
CA LEU A 448 -23.14 -16.44 7.66
C LEU A 448 -23.65 -15.71 8.91
N THR A 449 -24.74 -16.19 9.51
CA THR A 449 -25.36 -15.58 10.69
C THR A 449 -24.98 -16.36 11.93
N TYR A 450 -24.55 -15.64 12.96
CA TYR A 450 -24.14 -16.18 14.24
C TYR A 450 -24.99 -15.61 15.37
N GLY A 451 -25.14 -16.40 16.43
CA GLY A 451 -26.14 -16.21 17.49
C GLY A 451 -26.18 -17.40 18.42
N LYS A 452 -25.00 -17.80 18.91
CA LYS A 452 -24.77 -18.94 19.81
C LYS A 452 -24.92 -18.53 21.28
N PHE A 453 -24.53 -17.30 21.59
CA PHE A 453 -24.66 -16.69 22.91
C PHE A 453 -25.97 -15.89 23.04
N ASN A 454 -26.39 -15.60 24.26
CA ASN A 454 -27.66 -14.90 24.55
C ASN A 454 -27.52 -13.36 24.48
N ASP A 455 -26.30 -12.85 24.43
CA ASP A 455 -25.94 -11.44 24.41
C ASP A 455 -25.30 -11.04 23.07
N PHE A 456 -25.35 -9.75 22.74
CA PHE A 456 -24.82 -9.26 21.47
C PHE A 456 -23.28 -9.24 21.44
N GLU A 457 -22.63 -9.04 22.59
CA GLU A 457 -21.20 -8.72 22.68
C GLU A 457 -20.32 -9.96 22.51
N SER A 458 -20.67 -11.07 23.16
CA SER A 458 -20.02 -12.38 22.97
C SER A 458 -20.20 -12.90 21.54
N ASN A 459 -21.38 -12.70 20.95
CA ASN A 459 -21.62 -13.01 19.53
C ASN A 459 -20.82 -12.09 18.60
N LEU A 460 -20.58 -10.82 18.96
CA LEU A 460 -19.76 -9.91 18.18
C LEU A 460 -18.26 -10.28 18.29
N ASN A 461 -17.78 -10.61 19.48
CA ASN A 461 -16.37 -10.96 19.73
C ASN A 461 -15.95 -12.21 18.95
N GLU A 462 -16.74 -13.29 19.00
CA GLU A 462 -16.47 -14.48 18.19
C GLU A 462 -16.59 -14.16 16.68
N MET A 463 -17.51 -13.27 16.28
CA MET A 463 -17.59 -12.85 14.88
C MET A 463 -16.41 -12.00 14.40
N THR A 464 -15.82 -11.18 15.27
CA THR A 464 -14.59 -10.42 14.96
C THR A 464 -13.40 -11.38 14.79
N LYS A 465 -13.28 -12.39 15.66
CA LYS A 465 -12.30 -13.48 15.50
C LYS A 465 -12.46 -14.22 14.16
N TRP A 466 -13.68 -14.57 13.77
CA TRP A 466 -13.95 -15.17 12.45
C TRP A 466 -13.62 -14.23 11.28
N HIS A 467 -13.94 -12.93 11.40
CA HIS A 467 -13.60 -11.91 10.41
C HIS A 467 -12.08 -11.78 10.20
N ASP A 468 -11.34 -11.72 11.30
CA ASP A 468 -9.90 -11.48 11.27
C ASP A 468 -9.15 -12.73 10.77
N CYS A 469 -9.57 -13.95 11.17
CA CYS A 469 -9.02 -15.19 10.62
C CYS A 469 -9.32 -15.32 9.11
N VAL A 470 -10.53 -14.98 8.64
CA VAL A 470 -10.86 -14.97 7.20
C VAL A 470 -9.99 -13.96 6.45
N THR A 471 -9.86 -12.74 6.95
CA THR A 471 -9.14 -11.67 6.24
C THR A 471 -7.62 -11.86 6.30
N ASN A 472 -7.11 -12.48 7.38
CA ASN A 472 -5.73 -12.96 7.44
C ASN A 472 -5.50 -14.11 6.44
N ALA A 473 -6.44 -15.03 6.23
CA ALA A 473 -6.31 -16.05 5.17
C ALA A 473 -6.30 -15.41 3.76
N ILE A 474 -7.15 -14.41 3.51
CA ILE A 474 -7.19 -13.64 2.24
C ILE A 474 -5.86 -12.90 1.99
N TYR A 475 -5.14 -12.51 3.04
CA TYR A 475 -3.86 -11.77 2.95
C TYR A 475 -2.61 -12.68 2.95
N LEU A 476 -2.62 -13.78 3.72
CA LEU A 476 -1.46 -14.67 3.88
C LEU A 476 -1.27 -15.66 2.72
N ARG A 477 -2.26 -15.79 1.81
CA ARG A 477 -2.29 -16.61 0.57
C ARG A 477 -1.10 -17.55 0.41
N ARG A 478 -1.16 -18.68 1.11
CA ARG A 478 -0.14 -19.74 1.01
C ARG A 478 -0.14 -20.25 -0.44
N ASN A 479 1.06 -20.55 -0.96
CA ASN A 479 1.37 -20.85 -2.37
C ASN A 479 1.61 -19.63 -3.29
N LEU A 480 1.82 -18.42 -2.74
CA LEU A 480 2.49 -17.36 -3.51
C LEU A 480 3.99 -17.71 -3.74
N PRO A 481 4.54 -17.46 -4.95
CA PRO A 481 5.98 -17.48 -5.21
C PRO A 481 6.75 -16.52 -4.30
N ARG A 482 8.01 -16.84 -3.98
CA ARG A 482 8.82 -16.08 -2.98
C ARG A 482 9.13 -14.63 -3.40
N ASP A 483 9.08 -14.36 -4.70
CA ASP A 483 9.26 -13.07 -5.36
C ASP A 483 8.00 -12.16 -5.30
N ILE A 484 6.84 -12.70 -4.94
CA ILE A 484 5.56 -11.99 -4.96
C ILE A 484 5.24 -11.40 -3.57
N VAL A 485 5.19 -10.07 -3.53
CA VAL A 485 5.00 -9.28 -2.31
C VAL A 485 3.52 -8.92 -2.13
N MET A 486 3.07 -8.79 -0.88
CA MET A 486 1.74 -8.27 -0.53
C MET A 486 1.81 -6.82 -0.04
N THR A 487 0.87 -5.96 -0.43
CA THR A 487 0.87 -4.54 -0.03
C THR A 487 0.43 -4.35 1.43
N LYS A 488 1.14 -3.47 2.15
CA LYS A 488 0.97 -3.24 3.61
C LYS A 488 -0.46 -2.81 3.99
N ARG A 489 -1.30 -3.73 4.50
CA ARG A 489 -2.73 -3.50 4.82
C ARG A 489 -2.96 -2.41 5.88
N ASP A 490 -1.99 -2.19 6.77
CA ASP A 490 -1.96 -1.11 7.75
C ASP A 490 -1.86 0.29 7.11
N LYS A 491 -1.36 0.38 5.86
CA LYS A 491 -1.13 1.65 5.17
C LYS A 491 -2.15 1.91 4.07
N ARG A 492 -2.56 3.17 3.97
CA ARG A 492 -3.40 3.70 2.90
C ARG A 492 -2.68 3.66 1.55
N ALA A 493 -3.42 3.39 0.47
CA ALA A 493 -2.93 3.61 -0.90
C ALA A 493 -3.24 5.05 -1.36
N LEU A 494 -2.35 5.64 -2.17
CA LEU A 494 -2.52 6.98 -2.74
C LEU A 494 -3.22 6.90 -4.10
N VAL A 495 -4.45 7.40 -4.20
CA VAL A 495 -5.27 7.28 -5.42
C VAL A 495 -5.29 8.61 -6.18
N PHE A 496 -4.61 8.69 -7.31
CA PHE A 496 -4.72 9.83 -8.23
C PHE A 496 -5.90 9.63 -9.18
N VAL A 497 -6.78 10.63 -9.28
CA VAL A 497 -7.93 10.62 -10.19
C VAL A 497 -7.86 11.82 -11.12
N ASN A 498 -7.79 11.57 -12.43
CA ASN A 498 -7.88 12.64 -13.43
C ASN A 498 -9.36 12.82 -13.85
N PRO A 499 -10.04 13.91 -13.46
CA PRO A 499 -11.47 14.08 -13.73
C PRO A 499 -11.77 14.33 -15.21
N ALA A 500 -10.81 14.88 -15.96
CA ALA A 500 -10.91 15.15 -17.40
C ALA A 500 -10.58 13.91 -18.26
N SER A 501 -10.17 12.79 -17.66
CA SER A 501 -9.73 11.60 -18.39
C SER A 501 -10.83 10.97 -19.26
N GLY A 502 -10.43 10.52 -20.45
CA GLY A 502 -11.30 9.88 -21.44
C GLY A 502 -12.46 10.80 -21.83
N SER A 503 -13.68 10.39 -21.47
CA SER A 503 -14.91 11.16 -21.74
C SER A 503 -15.39 12.00 -20.54
N GLY A 504 -14.47 12.47 -19.69
CA GLY A 504 -14.74 13.32 -18.52
C GLY A 504 -15.50 12.60 -17.40
N LYS A 505 -15.32 11.28 -17.27
CA LYS A 505 -16.15 10.41 -16.41
C LYS A 505 -15.35 9.60 -15.38
N ALA A 506 -14.02 9.63 -15.41
CA ALA A 506 -13.19 8.78 -14.55
C ALA A 506 -13.53 8.95 -13.05
N TYR A 507 -13.59 10.18 -12.53
CA TYR A 507 -14.01 10.45 -11.14
C TYR A 507 -15.36 9.82 -10.79
N ARG A 508 -16.36 9.96 -11.67
CA ARG A 508 -17.68 9.35 -11.48
C ARG A 508 -17.63 7.82 -11.52
N LEU A 509 -16.80 7.24 -12.39
CA LEU A 509 -16.61 5.78 -12.48
C LEU A 509 -15.94 5.23 -11.21
N VAL A 510 -14.96 5.93 -10.64
CA VAL A 510 -14.36 5.58 -9.34
C VAL A 510 -15.43 5.61 -8.25
N MET A 511 -16.14 6.73 -8.10
CA MET A 511 -17.19 6.89 -7.07
C MET A 511 -18.33 5.86 -7.19
N GLU A 512 -18.78 5.53 -8.40
CA GLU A 512 -19.89 4.59 -8.60
C GLU A 512 -19.48 3.10 -8.57
N HIS A 513 -18.27 2.73 -9.02
CA HIS A 513 -17.90 1.32 -9.30
C HIS A 513 -16.59 0.83 -8.67
N VAL A 514 -15.78 1.70 -8.06
CA VAL A 514 -14.52 1.33 -7.38
C VAL A 514 -14.68 1.39 -5.86
N ILE A 515 -15.16 2.53 -5.33
CA ILE A 515 -15.30 2.74 -3.88
C ILE A 515 -16.17 1.64 -3.24
N GLY A 516 -17.25 1.23 -3.91
CA GLY A 516 -18.11 0.15 -3.43
C GLY A 516 -17.46 -1.23 -3.39
N VAL A 517 -16.43 -1.49 -4.21
CA VAL A 517 -15.62 -2.72 -4.12
C VAL A 517 -14.65 -2.59 -2.95
N TRP A 518 -13.95 -1.47 -2.85
CA TRP A 518 -12.94 -1.21 -1.82
C TRP A 518 -13.51 -1.12 -0.40
N SER A 519 -14.74 -0.62 -0.23
CA SER A 519 -15.45 -0.68 1.07
C SER A 519 -15.86 -2.10 1.47
N GLU A 520 -15.94 -3.04 0.53
CA GLU A 520 -16.30 -4.44 0.80
C GLU A 520 -15.07 -5.31 1.09
N SER A 521 -13.88 -4.84 0.70
CA SER A 521 -12.57 -5.45 0.95
C SER A 521 -11.72 -4.69 1.99
N GLU A 522 -12.33 -3.78 2.77
CA GLU A 522 -11.65 -2.91 3.75
C GLU A 522 -10.41 -2.16 3.21
N PHE A 523 -10.39 -1.84 1.92
CA PHE A 523 -9.20 -1.34 1.24
C PHE A 523 -8.93 0.14 1.60
N ASN A 524 -7.96 0.37 2.48
CA ASN A 524 -7.55 1.69 2.95
C ASN A 524 -6.95 2.55 1.83
N HIS A 525 -7.51 3.72 1.57
CA HIS A 525 -7.07 4.60 0.49
C HIS A 525 -7.32 6.10 0.79
N HIS A 526 -6.57 6.97 0.11
CA HIS A 526 -6.74 8.43 0.12
C HIS A 526 -6.78 8.94 -1.33
N ILE A 527 -7.67 9.89 -1.63
CA ILE A 527 -7.94 10.32 -3.01
C ILE A 527 -7.42 11.74 -3.25
N VAL A 528 -6.56 11.89 -4.25
CA VAL A 528 -6.09 13.16 -4.81
C VAL A 528 -6.68 13.33 -6.20
N ILE A 529 -7.32 14.47 -6.45
CA ILE A 529 -7.84 14.83 -7.77
C ILE A 529 -6.75 15.63 -8.49
N THR A 530 -6.33 15.21 -9.69
CA THR A 530 -5.31 15.95 -10.46
C THR A 530 -5.93 17.15 -11.16
N GLU A 531 -5.23 18.27 -11.16
CA GLU A 531 -5.77 19.57 -11.61
C GLU A 531 -5.18 20.08 -12.93
N TYR A 532 -3.95 19.66 -13.26
CA TYR A 532 -3.21 20.02 -14.47
C TYR A 532 -2.34 18.84 -14.94
N ALA A 533 -1.91 18.84 -16.20
CA ALA A 533 -1.00 17.82 -16.74
C ALA A 533 0.37 17.91 -16.06
N GLY A 534 0.90 16.79 -15.57
CA GLY A 534 2.11 16.75 -14.75
C GLY A 534 1.87 16.86 -13.24
N HIS A 535 0.66 17.18 -12.77
CA HIS A 535 0.39 17.28 -11.33
C HIS A 535 0.70 15.96 -10.60
N ALA A 536 0.35 14.80 -11.16
CA ALA A 536 0.69 13.53 -10.51
C ALA A 536 2.20 13.27 -10.53
N ARG A 537 2.88 13.58 -11.66
CA ARG A 537 4.35 13.51 -11.78
C ARG A 537 5.06 14.34 -10.70
N ASP A 538 4.59 15.57 -10.44
CA ASP A 538 5.21 16.47 -9.45
C ASP A 538 4.85 16.10 -8.01
N TYR A 539 3.62 15.64 -7.77
CA TYR A 539 3.20 15.16 -6.45
C TYR A 539 4.07 13.97 -6.00
N VAL A 540 4.26 12.94 -6.84
CA VAL A 540 5.03 11.74 -6.43
C VAL A 540 6.53 11.98 -6.24
N LYS A 541 7.10 13.09 -6.73
CA LYS A 541 8.48 13.51 -6.39
C LYS A 541 8.62 13.90 -4.92
N THR A 542 7.54 14.34 -4.27
CA THR A 542 7.57 14.97 -2.93
C THR A 542 6.97 14.12 -1.82
N ILE A 543 6.26 13.03 -2.13
CA ILE A 543 5.70 12.15 -1.10
C ILE A 543 6.77 11.42 -0.29
N GLN A 544 6.50 11.22 1.00
CA GLN A 544 7.21 10.26 1.84
C GLN A 544 6.71 8.85 1.51
N LEU A 545 7.53 8.03 0.84
CA LEU A 545 7.15 6.70 0.34
C LEU A 545 6.62 5.78 1.47
N ALA A 546 7.22 5.90 2.66
CA ALA A 546 6.89 5.11 3.84
C ALA A 546 5.44 5.27 4.36
N ASP A 547 4.70 6.32 3.96
CA ASP A 547 3.32 6.55 4.36
C ASP A 547 2.29 5.66 3.63
N TRP A 548 2.70 5.02 2.53
CA TRP A 548 1.80 4.46 1.53
C TRP A 548 2.00 2.95 1.34
N SER A 549 0.92 2.23 1.06
CA SER A 549 0.96 0.81 0.64
C SER A 549 1.12 0.63 -0.87
N GLY A 550 0.91 1.70 -1.65
CA GLY A 550 1.06 1.77 -3.09
C GLY A 550 0.40 3.02 -3.66
N ILE A 551 0.52 3.22 -4.97
CA ILE A 551 -0.10 4.32 -5.72
C ILE A 551 -1.12 3.71 -6.69
N ILE A 552 -2.29 4.33 -6.85
CA ILE A 552 -3.35 3.85 -7.75
C ILE A 552 -3.77 4.98 -8.68
N LEU A 553 -3.82 4.68 -9.98
CA LEU A 553 -4.00 5.67 -11.04
C LEU A 553 -5.37 5.45 -11.70
N ALA A 554 -6.25 6.43 -11.61
CA ALA A 554 -7.60 6.38 -12.18
C ALA A 554 -7.73 7.36 -13.36
N SER A 555 -7.25 6.92 -14.51
CA SER A 555 -7.15 7.68 -15.77
C SER A 555 -6.90 6.70 -16.93
N GLY A 556 -6.21 7.13 -17.98
CA GLY A 556 -5.57 6.24 -18.94
C GLY A 556 -4.05 6.22 -18.80
N ASP A 557 -3.41 5.55 -19.75
CA ASP A 557 -1.98 5.26 -19.79
C ASP A 557 -1.05 6.47 -19.56
N GLY A 558 -1.37 7.66 -20.07
CA GLY A 558 -0.57 8.87 -19.83
C GLY A 558 -0.41 9.27 -18.34
N LEU A 559 -1.34 8.90 -17.46
CA LEU A 559 -1.16 9.10 -16.00
C LEU A 559 -0.19 8.06 -15.40
N VAL A 560 -0.11 6.87 -15.99
CA VAL A 560 0.88 5.84 -15.66
C VAL A 560 2.27 6.30 -16.08
N PHE A 561 2.39 6.88 -17.27
CA PHE A 561 3.61 7.52 -17.76
C PHE A 561 4.05 8.70 -16.86
N GLU A 562 3.14 9.62 -16.51
CA GLU A 562 3.41 10.73 -15.57
C GLU A 562 4.03 10.23 -14.25
N VAL A 563 3.41 9.23 -13.61
CA VAL A 563 3.82 8.78 -12.28
C VAL A 563 5.10 7.96 -12.32
N ILE A 564 5.31 7.09 -13.31
CA ILE A 564 6.57 6.35 -13.47
C ILE A 564 7.73 7.32 -13.69
N ASN A 565 7.57 8.31 -14.59
CA ASN A 565 8.58 9.36 -14.83
C ASN A 565 8.67 10.41 -13.71
N GLY A 566 7.76 10.39 -12.75
CA GLY A 566 7.84 11.13 -11.48
C GLY A 566 8.72 10.38 -10.48
N LEU A 567 8.39 9.12 -10.21
CA LEU A 567 9.14 8.24 -9.30
C LEU A 567 10.59 8.05 -9.74
N MET A 568 10.84 7.86 -11.04
CA MET A 568 12.19 7.73 -11.60
C MET A 568 13.01 9.03 -11.63
N SER A 569 12.38 10.18 -11.37
CA SER A 569 13.09 11.47 -11.25
C SER A 569 13.52 11.80 -9.81
N ARG A 570 13.28 10.89 -8.86
CA ARG A 570 13.66 11.03 -7.45
C ARG A 570 15.10 10.54 -7.19
N PRO A 571 15.80 11.04 -6.15
CA PRO A 571 17.08 10.49 -5.74
C PRO A 571 16.97 9.06 -5.19
N ASP A 572 15.87 8.74 -4.51
CA ASP A 572 15.53 7.44 -3.92
C ASP A 572 14.68 6.55 -4.86
N TRP A 573 14.84 6.71 -6.18
CA TRP A 573 14.04 6.01 -7.21
C TRP A 573 14.01 4.47 -7.06
N GLN A 574 15.09 3.87 -6.53
CA GLN A 574 15.16 2.42 -6.26
C GLN A 574 14.13 1.95 -5.22
N GLU A 575 13.83 2.78 -4.20
CA GLU A 575 12.75 2.53 -3.26
C GLU A 575 11.41 2.98 -3.85
N ALA A 576 11.39 4.08 -4.62
CA ALA A 576 10.20 4.61 -5.25
C ALA A 576 9.52 3.61 -6.22
N LEU A 577 10.29 2.81 -6.99
CA LEU A 577 9.74 1.75 -7.84
C LEU A 577 9.32 0.47 -7.07
N ARG A 578 9.76 0.29 -5.82
CA ARG A 578 9.27 -0.80 -4.96
C ARG A 578 7.86 -0.50 -4.44
N LEU A 579 7.43 0.76 -4.43
CA LEU A 579 6.06 1.17 -4.10
C LEU A 579 5.12 0.82 -5.28
N PRO A 580 4.17 -0.13 -5.12
CA PRO A 580 3.49 -0.73 -6.27
C PRO A 580 2.40 0.16 -6.86
N ILE A 581 2.25 0.09 -8.19
CA ILE A 581 1.29 0.88 -8.98
C ILE A 581 0.06 0.03 -9.36
N GLY A 582 -1.13 0.43 -8.91
CA GLY A 582 -2.41 -0.04 -9.44
C GLY A 582 -2.96 0.88 -10.52
N HIS A 583 -3.77 0.37 -11.44
CA HIS A 583 -4.42 1.18 -12.49
C HIS A 583 -5.90 0.82 -12.60
N ILE A 584 -6.75 1.84 -12.47
CA ILE A 584 -8.19 1.80 -12.71
C ILE A 584 -8.47 2.49 -14.05
N PRO A 585 -9.08 1.81 -15.04
CA PRO A 585 -9.30 2.38 -16.36
C PRO A 585 -10.30 3.54 -16.30
N GLY A 586 -9.93 4.66 -16.92
CA GLY A 586 -10.71 5.90 -16.97
C GLY A 586 -10.44 6.73 -18.23
N GLY A 587 -9.40 6.40 -19.00
CA GLY A 587 -9.00 7.10 -20.22
C GLY A 587 -9.47 6.42 -21.51
N SER A 588 -8.91 6.90 -22.63
CA SER A 588 -9.11 6.31 -23.98
C SER A 588 -7.98 5.36 -24.40
N GLY A 589 -6.87 5.35 -23.68
CA GLY A 589 -5.88 4.27 -23.65
C GLY A 589 -5.90 3.68 -22.26
N ASN A 590 -5.94 2.35 -22.15
CA ASN A 590 -6.00 1.62 -20.88
C ASN A 590 -5.09 0.35 -20.91
N ALA A 591 -4.03 0.38 -21.70
CA ALA A 591 -3.16 -0.76 -22.04
C ALA A 591 -2.51 -1.40 -20.81
N PHE A 592 -2.04 -0.61 -19.83
CA PHE A 592 -1.32 -1.16 -18.67
C PHE A 592 -2.19 -2.12 -17.85
N ILE A 593 -3.42 -1.72 -17.49
CA ILE A 593 -4.37 -2.59 -16.77
C ILE A 593 -4.89 -3.73 -17.65
N THR A 594 -4.97 -3.53 -18.97
CA THR A 594 -5.34 -4.58 -19.93
C THR A 594 -4.31 -5.71 -19.94
N ASN A 595 -3.01 -5.39 -19.93
CA ASN A 595 -1.94 -6.40 -19.84
C ASN A 595 -1.94 -7.11 -18.47
N ILE A 596 -2.21 -6.40 -17.36
CA ILE A 596 -2.34 -7.02 -16.03
C ILE A 596 -3.51 -8.03 -15.98
N ILE A 597 -4.65 -7.70 -16.60
CA ILE A 597 -5.80 -8.62 -16.73
C ILE A 597 -5.47 -9.83 -17.63
N ARG A 598 -4.77 -9.61 -18.75
CA ARG A 598 -4.28 -10.69 -19.64
C ARG A 598 -3.31 -11.62 -18.90
N TYR A 599 -2.36 -11.07 -18.16
CA TYR A 599 -1.39 -11.82 -17.34
C TYR A 599 -2.08 -12.65 -16.25
N SER A 600 -3.13 -12.09 -15.63
CA SER A 600 -4.02 -12.80 -14.68
C SER A 600 -4.80 -13.97 -15.32
N LYS A 601 -4.65 -14.20 -16.64
CA LYS A 601 -5.45 -15.13 -17.47
C LYS A 601 -6.98 -14.90 -17.34
N GLN A 602 -7.39 -13.65 -17.13
CA GLN A 602 -8.79 -13.27 -17.03
C GLN A 602 -9.32 -12.66 -18.34
N PRO A 603 -10.60 -12.85 -18.69
CA PRO A 603 -11.22 -12.16 -19.81
C PRO A 603 -11.35 -10.67 -19.50
N ILE A 604 -10.99 -9.82 -20.47
CA ILE A 604 -11.08 -8.36 -20.35
C ILE A 604 -12.54 -7.94 -20.53
N MET A 605 -13.14 -7.30 -19.53
CA MET A 605 -14.55 -6.89 -19.61
C MET A 605 -14.77 -5.83 -20.71
N SER A 606 -15.74 -6.07 -21.61
CA SER A 606 -16.04 -5.17 -22.73
C SER A 606 -16.60 -3.82 -22.25
N ALA A 607 -17.64 -3.83 -21.43
CA ALA A 607 -18.32 -2.63 -20.94
C ALA A 607 -17.50 -1.91 -19.84
N MET A 608 -17.27 -0.61 -20.01
CA MET A 608 -16.42 0.21 -19.11
C MET A 608 -16.76 0.08 -17.62
N LYS A 609 -18.05 0.05 -17.23
CA LYS A 609 -18.46 -0.13 -15.83
C LYS A 609 -18.10 -1.49 -15.23
N GLN A 610 -17.87 -2.51 -16.06
CA GLN A 610 -17.39 -3.84 -15.64
C GLN A 610 -15.86 -3.91 -15.64
N PHE A 611 -15.21 -3.23 -16.58
CA PHE A 611 -13.76 -3.10 -16.67
C PHE A 611 -13.17 -2.34 -15.47
N VAL A 612 -13.79 -1.21 -15.10
CA VAL A 612 -13.49 -0.45 -13.87
C VAL A 612 -13.62 -1.32 -12.62
N ALA A 613 -14.71 -2.09 -12.51
CA ALA A 613 -14.93 -2.97 -11.36
C ALA A 613 -13.94 -4.16 -11.33
N GLN A 614 -13.56 -4.71 -12.49
CA GLN A 614 -12.54 -5.76 -12.58
C GLN A 614 -11.17 -5.26 -12.11
N ALA A 615 -10.78 -4.05 -12.52
CA ALA A 615 -9.55 -3.42 -12.07
C ALA A 615 -9.56 -3.13 -10.55
N ALA A 616 -10.68 -2.63 -10.02
CA ALA A 616 -10.85 -2.40 -8.58
C ALA A 616 -10.70 -3.70 -7.76
N VAL A 617 -11.26 -4.80 -8.27
CA VAL A 617 -11.16 -6.15 -7.68
C VAL A 617 -9.73 -6.69 -7.73
N LEU A 618 -8.97 -6.45 -8.81
CA LEU A 618 -7.56 -6.83 -8.90
C LEU A 618 -6.68 -6.03 -7.93
N VAL A 619 -6.84 -4.71 -7.88
CA VAL A 619 -6.14 -3.83 -6.91
C VAL A 619 -6.42 -4.27 -5.46
N ALA A 620 -7.67 -4.63 -5.15
CA ALA A 620 -8.07 -5.12 -3.84
C ALA A 620 -7.52 -6.52 -3.48
N THR A 621 -6.80 -7.21 -4.36
CA THR A 621 -6.15 -8.49 -3.99
C THR A 621 -4.87 -8.31 -3.18
N HIS A 622 -4.32 -7.09 -3.08
CA HIS A 622 -3.04 -6.76 -2.45
C HIS A 622 -1.79 -7.46 -3.04
N GLN A 623 -1.92 -8.31 -4.07
CA GLN A 623 -0.79 -8.96 -4.73
C GLN A 623 0.01 -8.00 -5.61
N VAL A 624 1.33 -8.06 -5.51
CA VAL A 624 2.28 -7.26 -6.31
C VAL A 624 3.04 -8.15 -7.29
N ILE A 625 2.98 -7.80 -8.57
CA ILE A 625 3.65 -8.50 -9.67
C ILE A 625 4.76 -7.57 -10.21
N PRO A 626 5.97 -8.09 -10.56
CA PRO A 626 6.98 -7.30 -11.25
C PRO A 626 6.53 -6.93 -12.67
N PHE A 627 7.08 -5.85 -13.23
CA PHE A 627 6.95 -5.55 -14.65
C PHE A 627 8.17 -4.83 -15.22
N ASP A 628 8.45 -5.03 -16.51
CA ASP A 628 9.56 -4.41 -17.22
C ASP A 628 9.24 -2.95 -17.56
N LEU A 629 10.25 -2.09 -17.39
CA LEU A 629 10.30 -0.78 -18.03
C LEU A 629 11.31 -0.81 -19.18
N SER A 630 11.28 0.22 -20.02
CA SER A 630 12.31 0.51 -21.02
C SER A 630 12.85 1.90 -20.73
N VAL A 631 14.16 2.07 -20.64
CA VAL A 631 14.76 3.41 -20.58
C VAL A 631 14.98 3.93 -21.99
N ILE A 632 14.50 5.14 -22.25
CA ILE A 632 14.49 5.77 -23.57
C ILE A 632 15.30 7.07 -23.52
N HIS A 633 16.13 7.31 -24.53
CA HIS A 633 16.84 8.57 -24.76
C HIS A 633 16.41 9.16 -26.11
N THR A 634 16.05 10.44 -26.13
CA THR A 634 15.58 11.18 -27.31
C THR A 634 16.61 12.19 -27.80
N CYS A 635 16.44 12.68 -29.04
CA CYS A 635 17.34 13.63 -29.69
C CYS A 635 17.43 15.01 -29.01
N ASP A 636 16.49 15.36 -28.13
CA ASP A 636 16.48 16.58 -27.30
C ASP A 636 17.01 16.33 -25.88
N GLU A 637 17.90 15.35 -25.73
CA GLU A 637 18.59 14.94 -24.49
C GLU A 637 17.68 14.49 -23.34
N GLN A 638 16.36 14.34 -23.56
CA GLN A 638 15.47 13.81 -22.53
C GLN A 638 15.73 12.32 -22.29
N ARG A 639 15.71 11.96 -21.00
CA ARG A 639 15.66 10.57 -20.53
C ARG A 639 14.27 10.27 -19.99
N LEU A 640 13.59 9.32 -20.63
CA LEU A 640 12.23 8.90 -20.31
C LEU A 640 12.22 7.41 -19.93
N PHE A 641 11.18 7.00 -19.23
CA PHE A 641 10.94 5.61 -18.88
C PHE A 641 9.58 5.20 -19.43
N SER A 642 9.61 4.25 -20.36
CA SER A 642 8.44 3.65 -21.00
C SER A 642 8.03 2.38 -20.27
N PHE A 643 6.73 2.16 -20.07
CA PHE A 643 6.18 0.88 -19.61
C PHE A 643 5.49 0.09 -20.73
N LEU A 644 5.27 0.73 -21.89
CA LEU A 644 4.48 0.21 -23.00
C LEU A 644 5.30 0.09 -24.27
N CYS A 645 5.47 1.19 -25.02
CA CYS A 645 5.97 1.17 -26.40
C CYS A 645 6.69 2.44 -26.84
N VAL A 646 7.48 2.31 -27.91
CA VAL A 646 7.96 3.39 -28.79
C VAL A 646 7.44 3.15 -30.20
N GLU A 647 6.90 4.18 -30.84
CA GLU A 647 6.16 4.06 -32.10
C GLU A 647 6.67 5.04 -33.16
N TRP A 648 6.75 4.57 -34.41
CA TRP A 648 7.10 5.38 -35.58
C TRP A 648 6.36 4.90 -36.84
N GLY A 649 6.08 5.84 -37.75
CA GLY A 649 5.32 5.56 -38.95
C GLY A 649 3.81 5.56 -38.70
N ILE A 650 3.06 4.63 -39.32
CA ILE A 650 1.60 4.74 -39.41
C ILE A 650 0.86 4.76 -38.05
N ILE A 651 1.32 4.04 -37.02
CA ILE A 651 0.64 4.05 -35.70
C ILE A 651 0.92 5.37 -34.98
N ALA A 652 2.17 5.84 -34.93
CA ALA A 652 2.51 7.16 -34.39
C ALA A 652 1.74 8.32 -35.05
N ASP A 653 1.54 8.23 -36.37
CA ASP A 653 0.71 9.18 -37.13
C ASP A 653 -0.79 9.06 -36.82
N VAL A 654 -1.29 7.89 -36.39
CA VAL A 654 -2.68 7.67 -35.94
C VAL A 654 -2.89 8.16 -34.50
N ASP A 655 -1.97 7.86 -33.58
CA ASP A 655 -2.10 8.25 -32.18
C ASP A 655 -2.00 9.76 -32.01
N CYS A 656 -0.99 10.40 -32.61
CA CYS A 656 -0.86 11.85 -32.62
C CYS A 656 -2.05 12.56 -33.27
N ASP A 657 -2.44 12.19 -34.51
CA ASP A 657 -3.53 12.91 -35.18
C ASP A 657 -4.89 12.63 -34.52
N SER A 658 -5.14 11.45 -33.96
CA SER A 658 -6.46 11.13 -33.41
C SER A 658 -6.82 11.92 -32.15
N GLU A 659 -5.87 12.64 -31.52
CA GLU A 659 -6.13 13.49 -30.34
C GLU A 659 -7.17 14.59 -30.59
N LYS A 660 -7.21 15.16 -31.80
CA LYS A 660 -8.27 16.14 -32.18
C LYS A 660 -9.69 15.53 -32.13
N TYR A 661 -9.79 14.20 -32.07
CA TYR A 661 -11.03 13.44 -31.96
C TYR A 661 -11.20 12.71 -30.61
N ARG A 662 -10.48 13.12 -29.54
CA ARG A 662 -10.53 12.50 -28.19
C ARG A 662 -11.95 12.34 -27.62
N PHE A 663 -12.92 13.16 -28.06
CA PHE A 663 -14.34 13.04 -27.73
C PHE A 663 -15.02 11.74 -28.22
N LEU A 664 -14.46 11.06 -29.22
CA LEU A 664 -14.91 9.75 -29.71
C LEU A 664 -14.46 8.58 -28.81
N GLY A 665 -13.59 8.82 -27.82
CA GLY A 665 -12.98 7.75 -27.02
C GLY A 665 -12.07 6.86 -27.87
N GLU A 666 -12.05 5.56 -27.57
CA GLU A 666 -11.23 4.54 -28.26
C GLU A 666 -11.48 4.50 -29.79
N THR A 667 -12.68 4.83 -30.27
CA THR A 667 -13.02 4.85 -31.71
C THR A 667 -12.22 5.90 -32.52
N ARG A 668 -11.58 6.88 -31.87
CA ARG A 668 -10.70 7.87 -32.52
C ARG A 668 -9.60 7.22 -33.36
N PHE A 669 -9.00 6.15 -32.84
CA PHE A 669 -7.88 5.44 -33.46
C PHE A 669 -8.35 4.74 -34.74
N THR A 670 -9.52 4.08 -34.68
CA THR A 670 -10.15 3.45 -35.84
C THR A 670 -10.40 4.41 -37.00
N VAL A 671 -10.89 5.62 -36.71
CA VAL A 671 -11.21 6.63 -37.72
C VAL A 671 -9.96 7.16 -38.42
N GLU A 672 -8.93 7.53 -37.66
CA GLU A 672 -7.68 8.05 -38.23
C GLU A 672 -6.88 6.91 -38.92
N ALA A 673 -6.88 5.67 -38.39
CA ALA A 673 -6.29 4.50 -39.04
C ALA A 673 -6.90 4.23 -40.43
N ILE A 674 -8.23 4.26 -40.58
CA ILE A 674 -8.88 4.11 -41.90
C ILE A 674 -8.42 5.22 -42.86
N LYS A 675 -8.38 6.47 -42.40
CA LYS A 675 -7.88 7.62 -43.18
C LYS A 675 -6.41 7.43 -43.62
N ARG A 676 -5.56 6.86 -42.76
CA ARG A 676 -4.15 6.55 -43.05
C ARG A 676 -3.95 5.33 -43.95
N ILE A 677 -4.79 4.31 -43.88
CA ILE A 677 -4.77 3.15 -44.79
C ILE A 677 -5.17 3.55 -46.22
N LEU A 678 -6.09 4.52 -46.36
CA LEU A 678 -6.46 5.10 -47.65
C LEU A 678 -5.35 5.98 -48.27
N HIS A 679 -4.58 6.67 -47.42
CA HIS A 679 -3.49 7.58 -47.81
C HIS A 679 -2.19 7.18 -47.11
N PRO A 680 -1.59 6.02 -47.47
CA PRO A 680 -0.39 5.53 -46.82
C PRO A 680 0.80 6.46 -47.06
N ARG A 681 1.67 6.55 -46.06
CA ARG A 681 2.97 7.24 -46.13
C ARG A 681 4.09 6.21 -46.06
N VAL A 682 5.24 6.60 -46.59
CA VAL A 682 6.50 5.88 -46.47
C VAL A 682 7.42 6.71 -45.59
N TYR A 683 8.17 6.06 -44.70
CA TYR A 683 9.03 6.68 -43.71
C TYR A 683 10.46 6.16 -43.93
N HIS A 684 11.42 7.07 -44.03
CA HIS A 684 12.81 6.77 -44.36
C HIS A 684 13.66 6.80 -43.10
N GLY A 685 14.59 5.84 -42.96
CA GLY A 685 15.38 5.68 -41.76
C GLY A 685 15.96 4.27 -41.64
N TYR A 686 16.58 3.98 -40.50
CA TYR A 686 17.09 2.66 -40.14
C TYR A 686 16.91 2.38 -38.64
N ILE A 687 16.98 1.10 -38.29
CA ILE A 687 16.94 0.60 -36.91
C ILE A 687 18.23 -0.18 -36.67
N ASP A 688 19.03 0.24 -35.72
CA ASP A 688 20.05 -0.61 -35.11
C ASP A 688 19.44 -1.32 -33.90
N TYR A 689 19.76 -2.59 -33.68
CA TYR A 689 19.25 -3.37 -32.56
C TYR A 689 20.23 -4.43 -32.07
N ILE A 690 20.12 -4.81 -30.79
CA ILE A 690 20.78 -5.98 -30.20
C ILE A 690 19.72 -7.08 -30.04
N PRO A 691 19.84 -8.24 -30.73
CA PRO A 691 18.95 -9.39 -30.51
C PRO A 691 18.94 -9.84 -29.06
N TYR A 692 17.82 -10.36 -28.59
CA TYR A 692 17.74 -10.92 -27.23
C TYR A 692 18.64 -12.15 -27.07
N GLU A 693 18.74 -12.97 -28.11
CA GLU A 693 19.55 -14.20 -28.15
C GLU A 693 21.07 -13.92 -28.11
N ASP A 694 21.51 -12.73 -28.54
CA ASP A 694 22.92 -12.31 -28.56
C ASP A 694 23.32 -11.56 -27.26
N SER A 695 22.48 -11.58 -26.22
CA SER A 695 22.68 -10.75 -25.02
C SER A 695 23.38 -11.47 -23.87
N ASP A 696 24.40 -10.81 -23.30
CA ASP A 696 25.05 -11.21 -22.06
C ASP A 696 24.03 -11.30 -20.91
N THR A 697 24.28 -12.22 -19.97
CA THR A 697 23.33 -12.68 -18.94
C THR A 697 22.54 -11.55 -18.28
N ILE A 698 21.21 -11.71 -18.26
CA ILE A 698 20.27 -10.74 -17.66
C ILE A 698 20.71 -10.38 -16.24
N VAL A 699 20.85 -9.09 -15.97
CA VAL A 699 21.18 -8.58 -14.64
C VAL A 699 19.95 -8.72 -13.73
N ASP A 700 19.97 -9.72 -12.85
CA ASP A 700 18.95 -9.91 -11.82
C ASP A 700 18.91 -8.68 -10.89
N PHE A 701 17.80 -7.95 -10.93
CA PHE A 701 17.61 -6.73 -10.13
C PHE A 701 17.73 -6.98 -8.61
N ASN A 702 17.56 -8.22 -8.14
CA ASN A 702 17.72 -8.57 -6.72
C ASN A 702 19.20 -8.68 -6.30
N GLN A 703 20.14 -8.71 -7.25
CA GLN A 703 21.59 -8.79 -7.02
C GLN A 703 22.29 -7.42 -7.15
N ILE A 704 21.55 -6.37 -7.52
CA ILE A 704 22.09 -5.02 -7.71
C ILE A 704 22.29 -4.32 -6.36
N SER A 705 23.48 -3.76 -6.15
CA SER A 705 23.84 -3.03 -4.94
C SER A 705 23.00 -1.76 -4.73
N THR A 706 22.74 -1.42 -3.46
CA THR A 706 22.04 -0.19 -3.01
C THR A 706 22.75 1.13 -3.38
N HIS A 707 23.89 1.06 -4.06
CA HIS A 707 24.64 2.21 -4.57
C HIS A 707 24.65 2.32 -6.10
N ALA A 708 23.96 1.43 -6.82
CA ALA A 708 23.88 1.48 -8.29
C ALA A 708 23.17 2.75 -8.77
N THR A 709 23.90 3.55 -9.55
CA THR A 709 23.41 4.75 -10.22
C THR A 709 22.50 4.38 -11.39
N THR A 710 21.66 5.31 -11.85
CA THR A 710 20.84 5.09 -13.05
C THR A 710 21.68 4.95 -14.33
N THR A 711 22.97 5.23 -14.29
CA THR A 711 23.94 5.05 -15.38
C THR A 711 24.49 3.63 -15.49
N ASP A 712 24.48 2.83 -14.42
CA ASP A 712 25.01 1.45 -14.42
C ASP A 712 24.17 0.46 -15.25
N PHE A 713 22.98 0.91 -15.69
CA PHE A 713 22.02 0.17 -16.51
C PHE A 713 22.23 0.34 -18.03
N HIS A 714 23.16 1.19 -18.47
CA HIS A 714 23.29 1.63 -19.86
C HIS A 714 24.50 1.03 -20.60
N ARG A 715 24.95 -0.18 -20.21
CA ARG A 715 26.24 -0.73 -20.67
C ARG A 715 26.37 -0.90 -22.19
N ASP A 716 25.26 -1.01 -22.91
CA ASP A 716 25.26 -1.21 -24.37
C ASP A 716 24.77 0.02 -25.17
N LEU A 717 24.22 1.06 -24.52
CA LEU A 717 23.69 2.26 -25.20
C LEU A 717 24.77 3.36 -25.37
N LEU A 718 25.38 3.41 -26.55
CA LEU A 718 26.28 4.50 -26.95
C LEU A 718 25.56 5.88 -26.97
N PRO A 719 26.28 7.01 -26.85
CA PRO A 719 25.74 8.35 -27.08
C PRO A 719 25.01 8.50 -28.43
N LEU A 720 23.92 9.26 -28.48
CA LEU A 720 23.06 9.41 -29.68
C LEU A 720 23.76 10.08 -30.88
N ASN A 721 24.81 10.85 -30.62
CA ASN A 721 25.66 11.52 -31.62
C ASN A 721 26.78 10.63 -32.19
N GLU A 722 27.08 9.48 -31.58
CA GLU A 722 28.05 8.52 -32.08
C GLU A 722 27.41 7.54 -33.06
N VAL A 723 28.14 7.08 -34.07
CA VAL A 723 27.63 6.06 -35.01
C VAL A 723 27.83 4.67 -34.43
N ILE A 724 26.76 3.90 -34.26
CA ILE A 724 26.82 2.48 -33.88
C ILE A 724 27.58 1.72 -34.98
N PRO A 725 28.68 0.98 -34.67
CA PRO A 725 29.33 0.13 -35.64
C PRO A 725 28.53 -1.16 -35.84
N THR A 726 28.24 -1.49 -37.10
CA THR A 726 27.32 -2.57 -37.49
C THR A 726 28.03 -3.74 -38.17
N ASP A 727 29.33 -3.89 -37.96
CA ASP A 727 30.09 -5.06 -38.42
C ASP A 727 29.88 -6.20 -37.41
N SER A 728 29.12 -7.22 -37.83
CA SER A 728 28.77 -8.38 -37.02
C SER A 728 29.95 -9.27 -36.62
N THR A 729 31.17 -9.01 -37.13
CA THR A 729 32.40 -9.67 -36.66
C THR A 729 33.01 -8.99 -35.44
N THR A 730 32.60 -7.75 -35.12
CA THR A 730 33.14 -6.95 -34.02
C THR A 730 32.09 -6.45 -33.02
N THR A 731 30.80 -6.44 -33.35
CA THR A 731 29.73 -5.97 -32.45
C THR A 731 28.43 -6.77 -32.55
N LYS A 732 27.68 -6.81 -31.44
CA LYS A 732 26.35 -7.43 -31.32
C LYS A 732 25.19 -6.59 -31.89
N TRP A 733 25.48 -5.40 -32.43
CA TRP A 733 24.49 -4.54 -33.09
C TRP A 733 24.28 -4.96 -34.54
N ARG A 734 23.00 -5.16 -34.92
CA ARG A 734 22.56 -5.49 -36.28
C ARG A 734 21.70 -4.34 -36.83
N ARG A 735 21.77 -4.05 -38.14
CA ARG A 735 21.01 -2.97 -38.79
C ARG A 735 19.87 -3.46 -39.67
N ILE A 736 18.71 -2.81 -39.56
CA ILE A 736 17.57 -2.91 -40.47
C ILE A 736 17.43 -1.58 -41.19
N ASN A 737 17.79 -1.53 -42.47
CA ASN A 737 17.50 -0.38 -43.31
C ASN A 737 16.02 -0.39 -43.72
N GLY A 738 15.40 0.79 -43.73
CA GLY A 738 14.11 1.03 -44.38
C GLY A 738 14.25 1.13 -45.91
N PRO A 739 13.27 1.73 -46.61
CA PRO A 739 12.09 2.42 -46.08
C PRO A 739 11.04 1.52 -45.39
N PHE A 740 10.25 2.13 -44.51
CA PHE A 740 9.20 1.48 -43.72
C PHE A 740 7.81 2.10 -43.95
N ALA A 741 6.75 1.35 -43.68
CA ALA A 741 5.41 1.90 -43.42
C ALA A 741 5.13 2.06 -41.91
N HIS A 742 5.82 1.27 -41.07
CA HIS A 742 5.61 1.23 -39.62
C HIS A 742 6.79 0.57 -38.88
N VAL A 743 7.10 1.07 -37.68
CA VAL A 743 7.98 0.45 -36.69
C VAL A 743 7.36 0.64 -35.30
N LEU A 744 7.23 -0.44 -34.54
CA LEU A 744 6.75 -0.47 -33.16
C LEU A 744 7.69 -1.33 -32.31
N ILE A 745 8.08 -0.79 -31.16
CA ILE A 745 8.96 -1.46 -30.20
C ILE A 745 8.22 -1.49 -28.87
N THR A 746 7.76 -2.67 -28.45
CA THR A 746 6.89 -2.83 -27.27
C THR A 746 7.53 -3.72 -26.20
N SER A 747 7.29 -3.41 -24.94
CA SER A 747 7.63 -4.24 -23.78
C SER A 747 6.43 -5.05 -23.25
N LYS A 748 5.28 -5.03 -23.94
CA LYS A 748 3.99 -5.64 -23.52
C LYS A 748 3.21 -6.21 -24.72
N ALA A 749 2.35 -7.21 -24.47
CA ALA A 749 1.57 -7.85 -25.53
C ALA A 749 0.50 -6.96 -26.19
N LEU A 750 -0.12 -6.05 -25.42
CA LEU A 750 -1.23 -5.21 -25.87
C LEU A 750 -0.88 -3.73 -25.74
N ILE A 751 -0.96 -2.95 -26.82
CA ILE A 751 -0.85 -1.47 -26.76
C ILE A 751 -2.21 -0.78 -26.68
N SER A 752 -3.29 -1.51 -26.93
CA SER A 752 -4.63 -1.13 -26.46
C SER A 752 -5.48 -2.37 -26.22
N LYS A 753 -6.74 -2.19 -25.80
CA LYS A 753 -7.69 -3.26 -25.53
C LYS A 753 -7.81 -4.28 -26.66
N ASP A 754 -7.83 -3.79 -27.88
CA ASP A 754 -8.13 -4.53 -29.10
C ASP A 754 -6.95 -4.44 -30.12
N VAL A 755 -5.72 -4.23 -29.64
CA VAL A 755 -4.50 -4.12 -30.46
C VAL A 755 -3.36 -4.92 -29.83
N VAL A 756 -3.06 -6.07 -30.44
CA VAL A 756 -1.92 -6.94 -30.09
C VAL A 756 -0.66 -6.43 -30.78
N ALA A 757 0.35 -6.07 -29.98
CA ALA A 757 1.66 -5.60 -30.42
C ALA A 757 2.78 -6.65 -30.24
N SER A 758 2.53 -7.69 -29.45
CA SER A 758 3.39 -8.87 -29.38
C SER A 758 2.54 -10.11 -29.08
N ALA A 759 2.79 -11.19 -29.82
CA ALA A 759 2.17 -12.49 -29.57
C ALA A 759 2.70 -13.16 -28.28
N VAL A 760 3.91 -12.81 -27.85
CA VAL A 760 4.69 -13.55 -26.83
C VAL A 760 4.97 -12.77 -25.54
N SER A 761 5.06 -11.43 -25.57
CA SER A 761 5.43 -10.64 -24.39
C SER A 761 4.45 -10.79 -23.22
N THR A 762 4.97 -10.67 -22.00
CA THR A 762 4.21 -10.77 -20.75
C THR A 762 4.14 -9.40 -20.04
N LEU A 763 4.35 -9.38 -18.72
CA LEU A 763 4.63 -8.16 -17.95
C LEU A 763 6.14 -7.99 -17.67
N SER A 764 6.87 -9.10 -17.51
CA SER A 764 8.20 -9.13 -16.89
C SER A 764 9.14 -10.21 -17.47
N ASP A 765 9.16 -10.36 -18.79
CA ASP A 765 9.95 -11.38 -19.50
C ASP A 765 11.27 -10.86 -20.09
N GLY A 766 11.60 -9.59 -19.88
CA GLY A 766 12.97 -9.09 -19.99
C GLY A 766 13.47 -8.79 -21.41
N TYR A 767 12.57 -8.63 -22.38
CA TYR A 767 12.90 -8.23 -23.75
C TYR A 767 11.87 -7.26 -24.35
N LEU A 768 12.28 -6.55 -25.40
CA LEU A 768 11.41 -5.79 -26.29
C LEU A 768 11.02 -6.63 -27.49
N THR A 769 9.76 -6.56 -27.91
CA THR A 769 9.35 -7.01 -29.26
C THR A 769 9.48 -5.84 -30.22
N LEU A 770 10.37 -5.94 -31.19
CA LEU A 770 10.41 -5.09 -32.36
C LEU A 770 9.51 -5.70 -33.44
N GLN A 771 8.53 -4.94 -33.91
CA GLN A 771 7.66 -5.24 -35.04
C GLN A 771 7.80 -4.14 -36.10
N PHE A 772 7.92 -4.50 -37.38
CA PHE A 772 7.95 -3.52 -38.46
C PHE A 772 7.34 -4.05 -39.76
N ILE A 773 7.02 -3.11 -40.65
CA ILE A 773 6.55 -3.38 -42.01
C ILE A 773 7.38 -2.50 -42.94
N ARG A 774 8.21 -3.11 -43.80
CA ARG A 774 8.96 -2.42 -44.87
C ARG A 774 8.02 -1.80 -45.89
N SER A 775 8.46 -0.83 -46.70
CA SER A 775 7.58 -0.13 -47.65
C SER A 775 7.45 -0.77 -49.05
N ASP A 776 8.15 -1.86 -49.31
CA ASP A 776 7.95 -2.75 -50.47
C ASP A 776 6.83 -3.79 -50.22
N GLY A 777 6.70 -4.27 -48.98
CA GLY A 777 5.62 -5.14 -48.52
C GLY A 777 4.16 -4.62 -48.44
N PRO A 778 3.82 -3.31 -48.32
CA PRO A 778 2.49 -2.89 -47.87
C PRO A 778 1.69 -2.17 -48.96
N THR A 779 1.04 -2.94 -49.82
CA THR A 779 -0.12 -2.38 -50.56
C THR A 779 -1.21 -1.93 -49.56
N ARG A 780 -2.10 -0.99 -49.95
CA ARG A 780 -3.25 -0.58 -49.11
C ARG A 780 -4.07 -1.79 -48.60
N LYS A 781 -4.15 -2.85 -49.41
CA LYS A 781 -4.78 -4.15 -49.09
C LYS A 781 -4.08 -4.89 -47.95
N ASN A 782 -2.75 -4.82 -47.87
CA ASN A 782 -1.96 -5.44 -46.80
C ASN A 782 -2.09 -4.66 -45.48
N LEU A 783 -2.04 -3.32 -45.51
CA LEU A 783 -2.32 -2.50 -44.32
C LEU A 783 -3.75 -2.70 -43.80
N ALA A 784 -4.74 -2.81 -44.69
CA ALA A 784 -6.12 -3.13 -44.32
C ALA A 784 -6.27 -4.53 -43.71
N LYS A 785 -5.53 -5.54 -44.20
CA LYS A 785 -5.47 -6.88 -43.60
C LYS A 785 -4.86 -6.85 -42.20
N THR A 786 -3.70 -6.20 -42.01
CA THR A 786 -3.08 -6.06 -40.70
C THR A 786 -4.04 -5.41 -39.72
N PHE A 787 -4.69 -4.31 -40.11
CA PHE A 787 -5.65 -3.60 -39.26
C PHE A 787 -6.86 -4.47 -38.86
N THR A 788 -7.43 -5.27 -39.77
CA THR A 788 -8.54 -6.17 -39.41
C THR A 788 -8.10 -7.42 -38.63
N LYS A 789 -6.80 -7.68 -38.51
CA LYS A 789 -6.21 -8.80 -37.75
C LYS A 789 -5.30 -8.38 -36.59
N ILE A 790 -5.39 -7.12 -36.18
CA ILE A 790 -4.58 -6.59 -35.06
C ILE A 790 -5.15 -6.96 -33.69
N SER A 791 -6.46 -7.22 -33.59
CA SER A 791 -7.16 -7.54 -32.34
C SER A 791 -7.08 -9.01 -31.92
N ASP A 792 -6.98 -9.94 -32.88
CA ASP A 792 -6.80 -11.38 -32.63
C ASP A 792 -5.34 -11.84 -32.70
N GLY A 793 -4.42 -10.96 -33.13
CA GLY A 793 -2.99 -11.23 -33.28
C GLY A 793 -2.60 -11.95 -34.58
N SER A 794 -3.54 -12.43 -35.39
CA SER A 794 -3.22 -13.22 -36.61
C SER A 794 -2.61 -12.41 -37.76
N HIS A 795 -2.37 -11.10 -37.56
CA HIS A 795 -1.53 -10.32 -38.46
C HIS A 795 -0.04 -10.70 -38.39
N PHE A 796 0.42 -11.35 -37.31
CA PHE A 796 1.77 -11.94 -37.22
C PHE A 796 1.96 -13.14 -38.15
N ASP A 797 0.89 -13.75 -38.66
CA ASP A 797 0.94 -14.84 -39.64
C ASP A 797 1.23 -14.33 -41.08
N TYR A 798 1.31 -13.02 -41.28
CA TYR A 798 1.60 -12.41 -42.58
C TYR A 798 3.11 -12.23 -42.81
N ASN A 799 3.61 -12.78 -43.92
CA ASN A 799 5.00 -12.73 -44.35
C ASN A 799 5.58 -11.32 -44.62
N PHE A 800 4.76 -10.27 -44.55
CA PHE A 800 5.17 -8.85 -44.66
C PHE A 800 5.14 -8.11 -43.31
N VAL A 801 4.86 -8.82 -42.21
CA VAL A 801 4.93 -8.32 -40.83
C VAL A 801 6.14 -8.98 -40.16
N GLU A 802 7.30 -8.34 -40.28
CA GLU A 802 8.53 -8.81 -39.63
C GLU A 802 8.49 -8.46 -38.13
N TRP A 803 8.93 -9.39 -37.28
CA TRP A 803 9.08 -9.14 -35.84
C TRP A 803 10.19 -9.99 -35.23
N MET A 804 10.76 -9.53 -34.11
CA MET A 804 11.85 -10.19 -33.39
C MET A 804 11.96 -9.70 -31.94
N ARG A 805 12.66 -10.47 -31.11
CA ARG A 805 12.99 -10.10 -29.71
C ARG A 805 14.34 -9.40 -29.66
N ILE A 806 14.40 -8.25 -28.99
CA ILE A 806 15.60 -7.44 -28.87
C ILE A 806 15.78 -6.98 -27.42
N ARG A 807 17.02 -6.74 -27.00
CA ARG A 807 17.33 -6.16 -25.67
C ARG A 807 17.40 -4.63 -25.72
N ALA A 808 17.98 -4.09 -26.78
CA ALA A 808 18.17 -2.65 -26.98
C ALA A 808 18.02 -2.27 -28.46
N PHE A 809 17.72 -1.00 -28.72
CA PHE A 809 17.54 -0.43 -30.07
C PHE A 809 18.06 1.01 -30.18
N ARG A 810 18.33 1.43 -31.41
CA ARG A 810 18.35 2.83 -31.84
C ARG A 810 17.60 2.94 -33.17
N LEU A 811 16.55 3.74 -33.18
CA LEU A 811 15.81 4.12 -34.39
C LEU A 811 16.29 5.51 -34.85
N VAL A 812 16.62 5.62 -36.13
CA VAL A 812 17.05 6.88 -36.77
C VAL A 812 16.14 7.18 -37.96
N PRO A 813 15.18 8.11 -37.82
CA PRO A 813 14.46 8.69 -38.94
C PRO A 813 15.37 9.59 -39.79
N ASN A 814 15.28 9.47 -41.11
CA ASN A 814 15.97 10.32 -42.08
C ASN A 814 15.08 11.46 -42.62
N ASP A 815 13.75 11.33 -42.50
CA ASP A 815 12.81 12.41 -42.84
C ASP A 815 12.98 13.60 -41.88
N THR A 816 12.77 14.84 -42.33
CA THR A 816 13.00 16.04 -41.48
C THR A 816 11.88 16.35 -40.49
N ASN A 817 10.70 15.75 -40.65
CA ASN A 817 9.52 15.95 -39.82
C ASN A 817 8.65 14.69 -39.78
N GLY A 818 7.97 14.46 -38.66
CA GLY A 818 7.02 13.36 -38.50
C GLY A 818 6.48 13.26 -37.06
N ASN A 819 6.02 12.07 -36.70
CA ASN A 819 5.59 11.74 -35.33
C ASN A 819 6.44 10.59 -34.78
N LEU A 820 6.91 10.76 -33.54
CA LEU A 820 7.42 9.70 -32.67
C LEU A 820 6.60 9.76 -31.38
N MET A 821 6.16 8.59 -30.91
CA MET A 821 5.37 8.45 -29.68
C MET A 821 6.08 7.51 -28.72
N VAL A 822 5.96 7.77 -27.42
CA VAL A 822 6.43 6.91 -26.32
C VAL A 822 5.28 6.77 -25.33
N ASP A 823 4.79 5.54 -25.10
CA ASP A 823 3.59 5.22 -24.31
C ASP A 823 2.33 6.04 -24.67
N GLY A 824 2.23 6.49 -25.94
CA GLY A 824 1.15 7.35 -26.45
C GLY A 824 1.35 8.85 -26.24
N GLU A 825 2.45 9.28 -25.60
CA GLU A 825 2.85 10.69 -25.48
C GLU A 825 3.84 11.08 -26.59
N LYS A 826 3.73 12.29 -27.14
CA LYS A 826 4.57 12.72 -28.28
C LYS A 826 5.94 13.23 -27.81
N VAL A 827 7.00 12.77 -28.47
CA VAL A 827 8.40 13.19 -28.22
C VAL A 827 8.99 13.98 -29.40
N ALA A 828 10.20 14.54 -29.20
CA ALA A 828 10.95 15.21 -30.26
C ALA A 828 11.26 14.25 -31.42
N TYR A 829 11.19 14.77 -32.66
CA TYR A 829 11.37 13.96 -33.87
C TYR A 829 12.85 13.92 -34.28
N GLY A 830 13.44 12.73 -34.29
CA GLY A 830 14.85 12.50 -34.62
C GLY A 830 15.35 11.15 -34.08
N PRO A 831 16.67 10.97 -33.94
CA PRO A 831 17.25 9.77 -33.34
C PRO A 831 16.70 9.48 -31.94
N ILE A 832 16.30 8.23 -31.70
CA ILE A 832 15.75 7.74 -30.43
C ILE A 832 16.29 6.35 -30.13
N GLN A 833 16.66 6.06 -28.89
CA GLN A 833 17.22 4.77 -28.50
C GLN A 833 16.69 4.31 -27.15
N GLY A 834 16.81 3.02 -26.85
CA GLY A 834 16.44 2.50 -25.54
C GLY A 834 16.82 1.05 -25.29
N GLU A 835 16.78 0.68 -24.01
CA GLU A 835 17.13 -0.65 -23.49
C GLU A 835 16.08 -1.10 -22.45
N ILE A 836 15.80 -2.40 -22.41
CA ILE A 836 14.88 -3.01 -21.45
C ILE A 836 15.47 -3.03 -20.03
N LEU A 837 14.64 -2.81 -19.01
CA LEU A 837 14.96 -2.89 -17.59
C LEU A 837 14.11 -4.00 -16.94
N PRO A 838 14.61 -5.25 -16.90
CA PRO A 838 13.81 -6.41 -16.53
C PRO A 838 13.31 -6.37 -15.07
N GLY A 839 12.02 -6.65 -14.88
CA GLY A 839 11.39 -6.83 -13.59
C GLY A 839 11.53 -5.64 -12.62
N ILE A 840 11.80 -4.43 -13.12
CA ILE A 840 12.18 -3.28 -12.29
C ILE A 840 10.98 -2.59 -11.61
N GLY A 841 9.82 -2.55 -12.28
CA GLY A 841 8.59 -1.96 -11.77
C GLY A 841 7.82 -2.93 -10.88
N ARG A 842 6.89 -2.42 -10.05
CA ARG A 842 5.96 -3.21 -9.24
C ARG A 842 4.53 -2.76 -9.50
N CYS A 843 3.62 -3.68 -9.87
CA CYS A 843 2.22 -3.37 -10.15
C CYS A 843 1.23 -4.22 -9.34
N MET A 844 0.07 -3.66 -9.01
CA MET A 844 -1.02 -4.40 -8.35
C MET A 844 -1.81 -5.21 -9.39
N GLY A 845 -1.92 -6.53 -9.19
CA GLY A 845 -2.59 -7.46 -10.11
C GLY A 845 -2.94 -8.78 -9.43
N LYS A 846 -3.33 -9.82 -10.18
CA LYS A 846 -3.46 -11.18 -9.63
C LYS A 846 -2.60 -12.15 -10.45
N LEU A 847 -1.90 -13.07 -9.78
CA LEU A 847 -1.21 -14.16 -10.49
C LEU A 847 -2.19 -15.06 -11.26
N PRO A 848 -1.78 -15.63 -12.41
CA PRO A 848 -2.54 -16.68 -13.05
C PRO A 848 -2.53 -17.95 -12.18
N ASN A 849 -3.69 -18.34 -11.64
CA ASN A 849 -3.87 -19.61 -10.93
C ASN A 849 -3.39 -20.80 -11.79
N THR A 850 -2.31 -21.46 -11.37
CA THR A 850 -1.75 -22.65 -12.02
C THR A 850 -2.66 -23.86 -11.91
N ASP A 851 -3.28 -24.06 -10.75
CA ASP A 851 -3.87 -25.34 -10.35
C ASP A 851 -5.35 -25.49 -10.76
N ARG A 852 -5.87 -24.63 -11.66
CA ARG A 852 -7.29 -24.64 -12.07
C ARG A 852 -7.58 -25.61 -13.22
N THR A 853 -7.12 -26.85 -13.10
CA THR A 853 -7.73 -28.00 -13.79
C THR A 853 -9.13 -28.25 -13.20
N SER A 854 -10.17 -28.00 -13.99
CA SER A 854 -11.53 -28.58 -13.87
C SER A 854 -12.03 -28.92 -12.46
N ILE A 855 -12.44 -27.89 -11.69
CA ILE A 855 -13.47 -28.07 -10.65
C ILE A 855 -14.76 -27.40 -11.16
N ASP A 856 -15.55 -28.21 -11.86
CA ASP A 856 -16.93 -27.91 -12.21
C ASP A 856 -17.82 -27.87 -10.96
N ILE A 857 -18.81 -26.97 -10.98
CA ILE A 857 -19.86 -26.77 -9.95
C ILE A 857 -21.16 -26.40 -10.66
#